data_AF-A0AAW9THX7-F1
#
_entry.id   AF-A0AAW9THX7-F1
#
_cell.length_a   1.000
_cell.length_b   1.000
_cell.length_c   1.000
_cell.angle_alpha   90.00
_cell.angle_beta   90.00
_cell.angle_gamma   90.00
#
_symmetry.space_group_name_H-M   'P 1'
#
loop_
_entity.id
_entity.type
_entity.pdbx_description
1 polymer ?
#
loop_
_entity_poly.entity_id
_entity_poly.type
_entity_poly.pdbx_seq_one_letter_code
_entity_poly.pdbx_strand_id
1 'polypeptide(L)'
;MARKWTRENVFEESKKYSSRSEFKKGSSGAFHIAYINGWLDEMTWLVHPAPKPNKWTKDAVFEESKKYSFFSDFNRKNASAYAVARKKGWLDEMTWLKRTRVIRGFWQSRENIFNESHKYKTLKEFREACYTAYNLAKDNGWLDEMTWLAKAERKPDGYWKIKENVFEESHNYQSVKEFCDANYLAYKTASDNNWLDQMTWLKKANRIKKGHWKNKETVFKEAKKYKYKSDFRRKAPSAYATAWKNGWLIEMTWFQPKGYERVIQGPIHKIYVYIDEDKKYAYVGATNNIDRRDYEHRTNSNDSVFKYFANEGKNVPKYKILREGLTIIERQREERIQSLYYRDILHYTLLNNINATGENIGSLGSLVYKWTRNKVIKEAEKYKTPTEFFTKAAGAYDAALKYKMMNEETFSWFYSKRKPPRWWNVKEHVFEESKKYKTWNEFFWKSSAAHYSARKHKWESEMTWLAHDQAVQGYWQNEEHVIEESKKYSTRTDFRKGCHAAYDYALKHNLWEKMPWIKTKVREQGYWTKERVFEEGAKYSTKMEFKKMAPTAYSKAVKYKWIEEMNWFVSNVKPKGYWQNKQNTLDESHKYSSRSEFRWGNPGAYRASIDNGWIEEMTWLKRPKSYNYKWSRENVFIESHKYESRGAFKKGSPAAYRVALQNGWLALMVWLFMKKIANKLILIIMDTTNEFIKTRVRFFRILLNAGFEDITREFHSDYRYSEEMLANYDILMKRAFKKGTYIINCDYDAANISIGEFRHKLGYSQLTDKLIALVIFLAGLKNENSRYKFGRYITVDKDMVDVYDEVMTSYPYRNPTKRCKQSIEDARIQLPRILDSIMQFS
;
A
#
# COMPACT_ATOMS: atom_id res chain seq x y z
N MET A 1 5.02 53.03 15.43
CA MET A 1 4.78 54.04 14.38
C MET A 1 5.46 53.57 13.10
N ALA A 2 4.71 53.19 12.06
CA ALA A 2 5.28 52.76 10.79
C ALA A 2 5.50 54.01 9.92
N ARG A 3 6.74 54.25 9.46
CA ARG A 3 7.06 55.34 8.51
C ARG A 3 6.10 55.24 7.32
N LYS A 4 5.31 56.29 7.07
CA LYS A 4 4.52 56.42 5.84
C LYS A 4 5.49 56.52 4.67
N TRP A 5 5.34 55.63 3.71
CA TRP A 5 6.05 55.68 2.44
C TRP A 5 5.41 56.77 1.57
N THR A 6 6.02 57.95 1.56
CA THR A 6 5.72 59.03 0.60
C THR A 6 6.52 58.80 -0.69
N ARG A 7 6.16 59.49 -1.77
CA ARG A 7 6.87 59.36 -3.05
C ARG A 7 8.35 59.71 -2.88
N GLU A 8 8.62 60.80 -2.19
CA GLU A 8 9.96 61.32 -1.91
C GLU A 8 10.79 60.30 -1.12
N ASN A 9 10.24 59.77 -0.02
CA ASN A 9 10.93 58.77 0.81
C ASN A 9 11.15 57.44 0.08
N VAL A 10 10.24 57.06 -0.82
CA VAL A 10 10.37 55.84 -1.64
C VAL A 10 11.46 56.01 -2.70
N PHE A 11 11.61 57.21 -3.28
CA PHE A 11 12.68 57.54 -4.22
C PHE A 11 14.04 57.64 -3.52
N GLU A 12 14.12 58.21 -2.32
CA GLU A 12 15.34 58.21 -1.51
C GLU A 12 15.74 56.80 -1.09
N GLU A 13 14.78 55.99 -0.65
CA GLU A 13 15.04 54.60 -0.26
C GLU A 13 15.47 53.75 -1.45
N SER A 14 14.91 53.99 -2.65
CA SER A 14 15.27 53.22 -3.84
C SER A 14 16.67 53.53 -4.36
N LYS A 15 17.23 54.72 -4.09
CA LYS A 15 18.63 55.08 -4.42
C LYS A 15 19.67 54.24 -3.68
N LYS A 16 19.29 53.55 -2.60
CA LYS A 16 20.18 52.64 -1.84
C LYS A 16 20.43 51.31 -2.55
N TYR A 17 19.74 51.03 -3.64
CA TYR A 17 19.77 49.76 -4.34
C TYR A 17 20.16 49.94 -5.81
N SER A 18 20.90 48.97 -6.35
CA SER A 18 21.40 49.04 -7.72
C SER A 18 20.44 48.44 -8.75
N SER A 19 19.46 47.63 -8.32
CA SER A 19 18.49 46.98 -9.20
C SER A 19 17.10 46.87 -8.57
N ARG A 20 16.06 46.77 -9.42
CA ARG A 20 14.67 46.54 -8.96
C ARG A 20 14.54 45.28 -8.07
N SER A 21 15.35 44.25 -8.35
CA SER A 21 15.35 43.00 -7.58
C SER A 21 15.96 43.17 -6.18
N GLU A 22 17.03 43.95 -6.06
CA GLU A 22 17.62 44.30 -4.77
C GLU A 22 16.71 45.22 -3.96
N PHE A 23 16.10 46.22 -4.62
CA PHE A 23 15.13 47.11 -3.99
C PHE A 23 13.94 46.33 -3.40
N LYS A 24 13.40 45.36 -4.14
CA LYS A 24 12.32 44.48 -3.66
C LYS A 24 12.72 43.65 -2.43
N LYS A 25 13.98 43.19 -2.37
CA LYS A 25 14.47 42.35 -1.27
C LYS A 25 14.81 43.19 -0.02
N GLY A 26 15.48 44.32 -0.21
CA GLY A 26 15.94 45.17 0.89
C GLY A 26 14.85 46.05 1.48
N SER A 27 13.94 46.57 0.65
CA SER A 27 12.83 47.42 1.08
C SER A 27 11.53 47.05 0.37
N SER A 28 11.03 45.85 0.67
CA SER A 28 9.81 45.28 0.07
C SER A 28 8.57 46.19 0.20
N GLY A 29 8.47 46.95 1.30
CA GLY A 29 7.40 47.91 1.53
C GLY A 29 7.46 49.11 0.58
N ALA A 30 8.63 49.74 0.44
CA ALA A 30 8.83 50.86 -0.48
C ALA A 30 8.70 50.41 -1.95
N PHE A 31 9.25 49.24 -2.29
CA PHE A 31 9.10 48.64 -3.62
C PHE A 31 7.63 48.38 -3.98
N HIS A 32 6.84 47.87 -3.04
CA HIS A 32 5.42 47.58 -3.29
C HIS A 32 4.61 48.86 -3.56
N ILE A 33 4.91 49.94 -2.82
CA ILE A 33 4.30 51.26 -3.06
C ILE A 33 4.74 51.83 -4.40
N ALA A 34 6.03 51.74 -4.75
CA ALA A 34 6.53 52.15 -6.07
C ALA A 34 5.86 51.36 -7.21
N TYR A 35 5.63 50.05 -7.03
CA TYR A 35 4.99 49.19 -8.01
C TYR A 35 3.51 49.52 -8.21
N ILE A 36 2.74 49.67 -7.13
CA ILE A 36 1.30 49.97 -7.20
C ILE A 36 1.04 51.33 -7.84
N ASN A 37 1.91 52.31 -7.59
CA ASN A 37 1.77 53.66 -8.14
C ASN A 37 2.47 53.86 -9.48
N GLY A 38 3.09 52.82 -10.06
CA GLY A 38 3.79 52.92 -11.35
C GLY A 38 5.12 53.69 -11.32
N TRP A 39 5.62 54.10 -10.15
CA TRP A 39 6.83 54.91 -10.01
C TRP A 39 8.14 54.16 -10.33
N LEU A 40 8.10 52.85 -10.48
CA LEU A 40 9.30 52.06 -10.76
C LEU A 40 9.96 52.44 -12.09
N ASP A 41 9.18 52.89 -13.08
CA ASP A 41 9.68 53.29 -14.39
C ASP A 41 10.38 54.66 -14.37
N GLU A 42 10.07 55.49 -13.38
CA GLU A 42 10.74 56.77 -13.13
C GLU A 42 12.08 56.61 -12.35
N MET A 43 12.31 55.45 -11.73
CA MET A 43 13.53 55.14 -10.97
C MET A 43 14.63 54.58 -11.89
N THR A 44 15.17 55.43 -12.75
CA THR A 44 16.12 55.07 -13.83
C THR A 44 17.44 54.47 -13.36
N TRP A 45 17.84 54.67 -12.11
CA TRP A 45 19.05 54.08 -11.52
C TRP A 45 18.90 52.61 -11.10
N LEU A 46 17.67 52.08 -11.04
CA LEU A 46 17.43 50.67 -10.74
C LEU A 46 17.65 49.83 -12.00
N VAL A 47 18.91 49.48 -12.27
CA VAL A 47 19.30 48.70 -13.44
C VAL A 47 18.57 47.36 -13.44
N HIS A 48 17.97 47.00 -14.57
CA HIS A 48 17.47 45.65 -14.77
C HIS A 48 18.66 44.69 -14.85
N PRO A 49 18.82 43.73 -13.92
CA PRO A 49 19.80 42.68 -14.11
C PRO A 49 19.43 41.97 -15.41
N ALA A 50 20.39 41.83 -16.32
CA ALA A 50 20.17 41.13 -17.58
C ALA A 50 19.49 39.77 -17.30
N PRO A 51 18.42 39.40 -18.02
CA PRO A 51 17.77 38.12 -17.81
C PRO A 51 18.82 37.02 -17.97
N LYS A 52 18.96 36.19 -16.93
CA LYS A 52 19.88 35.04 -17.01
C LYS A 52 19.51 34.24 -18.25
N PRO A 53 20.48 33.94 -19.15
CA PRO A 53 20.17 33.22 -20.38
C PRO A 53 19.48 31.91 -20.02
N ASN A 54 18.37 31.63 -20.70
CA ASN A 54 17.65 30.39 -20.50
C ASN A 54 18.58 29.24 -20.88
N LYS A 55 18.99 28.44 -19.88
CA LYS A 55 19.89 27.30 -20.06
C LYS A 55 19.40 26.32 -21.14
N TRP A 56 18.09 26.26 -21.35
CA TRP A 56 17.45 25.34 -22.29
C TRP A 56 17.06 26.07 -23.58
N THR A 57 18.04 26.23 -24.46
CA THR A 57 17.82 26.53 -25.88
C THR A 57 17.34 25.26 -26.61
N LYS A 58 16.75 25.40 -27.81
CA LYS A 58 16.29 24.24 -28.60
C LYS A 58 17.44 23.25 -28.82
N ASP A 59 18.62 23.76 -29.22
CA ASP A 59 19.81 22.93 -29.47
C ASP A 59 20.33 22.26 -28.20
N ALA A 60 20.39 22.98 -27.07
CA ALA A 60 20.83 22.39 -25.79
C ALA A 60 19.88 21.28 -25.31
N VAL A 61 18.57 21.45 -25.54
CA VAL A 61 17.57 20.43 -25.23
C VAL A 61 17.71 19.22 -26.17
N PHE A 62 18.02 19.45 -27.45
CA PHE A 62 18.19 18.38 -28.44
C PHE A 62 19.44 17.55 -28.14
N GLU A 63 20.58 18.19 -27.90
CA GLU A 63 21.83 17.54 -27.51
C GLU A 63 21.68 16.75 -26.20
N GLU A 64 21.01 17.33 -25.21
CA GLU A 64 20.74 16.64 -23.95
C GLU A 64 19.77 15.45 -24.16
N SER A 65 18.79 15.58 -25.04
CA SER A 65 17.84 14.50 -25.34
C SER A 65 18.46 13.31 -26.04
N LYS A 66 19.51 13.52 -26.86
CA LYS A 66 20.25 12.44 -27.57
C LYS A 66 20.96 11.47 -26.62
N LYS A 67 21.18 11.85 -25.35
CA LYS A 67 21.73 10.98 -24.30
C LYS A 67 20.75 9.89 -23.84
N TYR A 68 19.50 9.95 -24.29
CA TYR A 68 18.44 9.03 -23.91
C TYR A 68 17.86 8.34 -25.14
N SER A 69 17.43 7.10 -24.98
CA SER A 69 16.79 6.34 -26.05
C SER A 69 15.26 6.38 -25.99
N PHE A 70 14.68 6.80 -24.86
CA PHE A 70 13.23 6.83 -24.64
C PHE A 70 12.76 8.16 -24.03
N PHE A 71 11.58 8.64 -24.44
CA PHE A 71 10.96 9.83 -23.84
C PHE A 71 10.75 9.71 -22.33
N SER A 72 10.45 8.50 -21.83
CA SER A 72 10.29 8.24 -20.39
C SER A 72 11.60 8.41 -19.62
N ASP A 73 12.73 8.05 -20.22
CA ASP A 73 14.05 8.23 -19.60
C ASP A 73 14.48 9.69 -19.63
N PHE A 74 14.20 10.38 -20.74
CA PHE A 74 14.44 11.82 -20.85
C PHE A 74 13.65 12.60 -19.79
N ASN A 75 12.36 12.32 -19.61
CA ASN A 75 11.53 12.96 -18.58
C ASN A 75 12.00 12.66 -17.14
N ARG A 76 12.39 11.41 -16.86
CA ARG A 76 12.79 10.99 -15.52
C ARG A 76 14.15 11.54 -15.12
N LYS A 77 15.13 11.51 -16.04
CA LYS A 77 16.52 11.92 -15.75
C LYS A 77 16.73 13.43 -15.94
N ASN A 78 15.99 14.07 -16.85
CA ASN A 78 16.07 15.51 -17.08
C ASN A 78 14.69 16.14 -17.31
N ALA A 79 13.90 16.20 -16.24
CA ALA A 79 12.55 16.73 -16.23
C ALA A 79 12.48 18.20 -16.70
N SER A 80 13.53 18.98 -16.44
CA SER A 80 13.63 20.40 -16.79
C SER A 80 13.63 20.61 -18.30
N ALA A 81 14.55 19.93 -19.00
CA ALA A 81 14.67 19.98 -20.45
C ALA A 81 13.43 19.38 -21.14
N TYR A 82 12.92 18.26 -20.62
CA TYR A 82 11.71 17.63 -21.11
C TYR A 82 10.47 18.55 -20.98
N ALA A 83 10.33 19.27 -19.87
CA ALA A 83 9.21 20.18 -19.67
C ALA A 83 9.23 21.37 -20.64
N VAL A 84 10.43 21.91 -20.94
CA VAL A 84 10.60 22.98 -21.95
C VAL A 84 10.24 22.45 -23.34
N ALA A 85 10.78 21.28 -23.73
CA ALA A 85 10.47 20.62 -24.99
C ALA A 85 8.95 20.40 -25.14
N ARG A 86 8.28 19.91 -24.08
CA ARG A 86 6.83 19.69 -24.08
C ARG A 86 6.05 21.00 -24.23
N LYS A 87 6.43 22.04 -23.48
CA LYS A 87 5.72 23.34 -23.50
C LYS A 87 5.87 24.05 -24.84
N LYS A 88 6.99 23.82 -25.53
CA LYS A 88 7.31 24.44 -26.82
C LYS A 88 6.98 23.54 -28.04
N GLY A 89 6.45 22.34 -27.82
CA GLY A 89 6.06 21.42 -28.90
C GLY A 89 7.22 20.70 -29.58
N TRP A 90 8.44 20.76 -29.05
CA TRP A 90 9.63 20.19 -29.70
C TRP A 90 9.78 18.67 -29.54
N LEU A 91 8.91 18.03 -28.75
CA LEU A 91 9.01 16.58 -28.52
C LEU A 91 8.76 15.77 -29.79
N ASP A 92 7.94 16.26 -30.72
CA ASP A 92 7.60 15.52 -31.93
C ASP A 92 8.73 15.57 -32.98
N GLU A 93 9.62 16.57 -32.88
CA GLU A 93 10.82 16.70 -33.71
C GLU A 93 11.98 15.78 -33.26
N MET A 94 11.91 15.22 -32.04
CA MET A 94 12.95 14.34 -31.48
C MET A 94 12.75 12.87 -31.91
N THR A 95 12.95 12.60 -33.20
CA THR A 95 12.67 11.29 -33.82
C THR A 95 13.53 10.13 -33.30
N TRP A 96 14.67 10.40 -32.67
CA TRP A 96 15.55 9.40 -32.04
C TRP A 96 15.02 8.86 -30.70
N LEU A 97 14.06 9.54 -30.06
CA LEU A 97 13.47 9.09 -28.81
C LEU A 97 12.30 8.12 -29.07
N LYS A 98 12.41 6.91 -28.53
CA LYS A 98 11.36 5.89 -28.63
C LYS A 98 10.28 6.15 -27.58
N ARG A 99 9.00 5.93 -27.95
CA ARG A 99 7.86 5.99 -27.02
C ARG A 99 7.57 4.59 -26.48
N THR A 100 7.47 4.46 -25.17
CA THR A 100 7.13 3.19 -24.50
C THR A 100 5.62 2.91 -24.51
N ARG A 101 4.80 3.91 -24.80
CA ARG A 101 3.34 3.81 -24.92
C ARG A 101 2.85 4.67 -26.06
N VAL A 102 1.82 4.18 -26.75
CA VAL A 102 1.09 4.95 -27.76
C VAL A 102 0.44 6.17 -27.11
N ILE A 103 0.56 7.33 -27.75
CA ILE A 103 0.00 8.60 -27.24
C ILE A 103 -1.52 8.47 -27.14
N ARG A 104 -2.11 8.98 -26.06
CA ARG A 104 -3.56 9.02 -25.90
C ARG A 104 -4.16 9.81 -27.07
N GLY A 105 -4.96 9.14 -27.91
CA GLY A 105 -5.56 9.72 -29.11
C GLY A 105 -4.88 9.38 -30.44
N PHE A 106 -3.73 8.67 -30.44
CA PHE A 106 -3.02 8.30 -31.67
C PHE A 106 -3.90 7.54 -32.68
N TRP A 107 -4.70 6.58 -32.19
CA TRP A 107 -5.63 5.79 -32.99
C TRP A 107 -6.95 6.52 -33.29
N GLN A 108 -7.12 7.79 -32.90
CA GLN A 108 -8.29 8.58 -33.29
C GLN A 108 -8.14 9.17 -34.70
N SER A 109 -6.93 9.16 -35.27
CA SER A 109 -6.68 9.54 -36.65
C SER A 109 -6.88 8.35 -37.59
N ARG A 110 -7.76 8.53 -38.59
CA ARG A 110 -8.00 7.57 -39.69
C ARG A 110 -6.70 7.24 -40.43
N GLU A 111 -5.88 8.24 -40.69
CA GLU A 111 -4.61 8.10 -41.43
C GLU A 111 -3.59 7.23 -40.68
N ASN A 112 -3.49 7.37 -39.35
CA ASN A 112 -2.61 6.53 -38.54
C ASN A 112 -3.04 5.06 -38.54
N ILE A 113 -4.35 4.80 -38.54
CA ILE A 113 -4.89 3.44 -38.61
C ILE A 113 -4.62 2.82 -39.98
N PHE A 114 -4.74 3.59 -41.06
CA PHE A 114 -4.49 3.12 -42.43
C PHE A 114 -3.00 2.81 -42.64
N ASN A 115 -2.11 3.71 -42.21
CA ASN A 115 -0.67 3.48 -42.27
C ASN A 115 -0.23 2.26 -41.46
N GLU A 116 -0.85 2.01 -40.31
CA GLU A 116 -0.58 0.78 -39.55
C GLU A 116 -1.16 -0.46 -40.23
N SER A 117 -2.35 -0.37 -40.83
CA SER A 117 -3.02 -1.52 -41.43
C SER A 117 -2.30 -2.02 -42.69
N HIS A 118 -1.57 -1.15 -43.41
CA HIS A 118 -0.70 -1.53 -44.54
C HIS A 118 0.45 -2.48 -44.17
N LYS A 119 0.76 -2.66 -42.88
CA LYS A 119 1.78 -3.62 -42.44
C LYS A 119 1.31 -5.08 -42.48
N TYR A 120 0.01 -5.30 -42.65
CA TYR A 120 -0.61 -6.62 -42.58
C TYR A 120 -1.20 -7.01 -43.94
N LYS A 121 -1.31 -8.32 -44.21
CA LYS A 121 -1.86 -8.83 -45.47
C LYS A 121 -3.32 -9.22 -45.36
N THR A 122 -3.77 -9.62 -44.18
CA THR A 122 -5.16 -10.06 -43.95
C THR A 122 -5.83 -9.30 -42.81
N LEU A 123 -7.17 -9.21 -42.82
CA LEU A 123 -7.94 -8.62 -41.72
C LEU A 123 -7.73 -9.38 -40.39
N LYS A 124 -7.50 -10.69 -40.47
CA LYS A 124 -7.24 -11.52 -39.29
C LYS A 124 -5.90 -11.14 -38.65
N GLU A 125 -4.84 -11.03 -39.45
CA GLU A 125 -3.51 -10.59 -38.99
C GLU A 125 -3.58 -9.18 -38.38
N PHE A 126 -4.27 -8.25 -39.04
CA PHE A 126 -4.44 -6.89 -38.52
C PHE A 126 -5.16 -6.87 -37.17
N ARG A 127 -6.21 -7.68 -37.00
CA ARG A 127 -6.95 -7.81 -35.73
C ARG A 127 -6.10 -8.39 -34.61
N GLU A 128 -5.32 -9.42 -34.90
CA GLU A 128 -4.50 -10.12 -33.91
C GLU A 128 -3.29 -9.28 -33.48
N ALA A 129 -2.66 -8.57 -34.43
CA ALA A 129 -1.50 -7.75 -34.17
C ALA A 129 -1.84 -6.38 -33.56
N CYS A 130 -2.91 -5.72 -34.01
CA CYS A 130 -3.28 -4.38 -33.56
C CYS A 130 -4.79 -4.23 -33.28
N TYR A 131 -5.28 -4.98 -32.28
CA TYR A 131 -6.69 -5.06 -31.89
C TYR A 131 -7.38 -3.71 -31.67
N THR A 132 -6.68 -2.73 -31.09
CA THR A 132 -7.25 -1.40 -30.82
C THR A 132 -7.51 -0.61 -32.10
N ALA A 133 -6.57 -0.63 -33.06
CA ALA A 133 -6.74 0.02 -34.36
C ALA A 133 -7.85 -0.66 -35.17
N TYR A 134 -7.90 -1.99 -35.15
CA TYR A 134 -8.93 -2.78 -35.82
C TYR A 134 -10.35 -2.47 -35.31
N ASN A 135 -10.56 -2.42 -33.99
CA ASN A 135 -11.88 -2.12 -33.44
C ASN A 135 -12.32 -0.69 -33.71
N LEU A 136 -11.41 0.29 -33.65
CA LEU A 136 -11.73 1.67 -34.02
C LEU A 136 -12.06 1.79 -35.50
N ALA A 137 -11.33 1.11 -36.38
CA ALA A 137 -11.68 1.04 -37.80
C ALA A 137 -13.07 0.41 -38.01
N LYS A 138 -13.41 -0.64 -37.25
CA LYS A 138 -14.72 -1.29 -37.31
C LYS A 138 -15.85 -0.36 -36.85
N ASP A 139 -15.67 0.27 -35.69
CA ASP A 139 -16.69 1.11 -35.06
C ASP A 139 -16.96 2.39 -35.88
N ASN A 140 -15.96 2.87 -36.63
CA ASN A 140 -16.09 4.01 -37.55
C ASN A 140 -16.40 3.61 -39.00
N GLY A 141 -16.58 2.32 -39.31
CA GLY A 141 -16.91 1.85 -40.66
C GLY A 141 -15.77 1.87 -41.69
N TRP A 142 -14.53 2.10 -41.27
CA TRP A 142 -13.38 2.23 -42.17
C TRP A 142 -12.77 0.91 -42.65
N LEU A 143 -13.24 -0.24 -42.12
CA LEU A 143 -12.69 -1.55 -42.52
C LEU A 143 -12.97 -1.90 -43.99
N ASP A 144 -14.10 -1.45 -44.53
CA ASP A 144 -14.46 -1.73 -45.93
C ASP A 144 -13.63 -0.91 -46.93
N GLU A 145 -13.02 0.18 -46.47
CA GLU A 145 -12.12 1.03 -47.26
C GLU A 145 -10.68 0.48 -47.31
N MET A 146 -10.33 -0.48 -46.44
CA MET A 146 -9.00 -1.11 -46.39
C MET A 146 -8.90 -2.26 -47.40
N THR A 147 -9.00 -1.93 -48.69
CA THR A 147 -9.08 -2.89 -49.81
C THR A 147 -7.83 -3.77 -49.97
N TRP A 148 -6.69 -3.39 -49.37
CA TRP A 148 -5.44 -4.16 -49.38
C TRP A 148 -5.41 -5.31 -48.36
N LEU A 149 -6.34 -5.37 -47.42
CA LEU A 149 -6.42 -6.46 -46.45
C LEU A 149 -7.31 -7.57 -46.99
N ALA A 150 -6.72 -8.73 -47.31
CA ALA A 150 -7.47 -9.89 -47.76
C ALA A 150 -8.45 -10.37 -46.67
N LYS A 151 -9.72 -10.54 -47.08
CA LYS A 151 -10.78 -11.18 -46.27
C LYS A 151 -10.54 -12.70 -46.31
N ALA A 152 -10.59 -13.38 -45.16
CA ALA A 152 -10.44 -14.83 -45.13
C ALA A 152 -11.55 -15.49 -45.97
N GLU A 153 -11.17 -16.41 -46.87
CA GLU A 153 -12.12 -17.21 -47.65
C GLU A 153 -13.01 -18.01 -46.71
N ARG A 154 -14.26 -17.58 -46.56
CA ARG A 154 -15.28 -18.34 -45.84
C ARG A 154 -16.03 -19.18 -46.86
N LYS A 155 -16.27 -20.45 -46.51
CA LYS A 155 -17.24 -21.27 -47.23
C LYS A 155 -18.59 -20.51 -47.25
N PRO A 156 -19.34 -20.53 -48.37
CA PRO A 156 -20.58 -19.76 -48.50
C PRO A 156 -21.58 -20.01 -47.38
N ASP A 157 -22.42 -19.02 -47.08
CA ASP A 157 -23.48 -19.18 -46.09
C ASP A 157 -24.43 -20.31 -46.50
N GLY A 158 -24.59 -21.30 -45.62
CA GLY A 158 -25.37 -22.52 -45.90
C GLY A 158 -24.56 -23.71 -46.41
N TYR A 159 -23.26 -23.58 -46.64
CA TYR A 159 -22.39 -24.69 -47.10
C TYR A 159 -22.51 -25.94 -46.21
N TRP A 160 -22.54 -25.78 -44.88
CA TRP A 160 -22.69 -26.89 -43.92
C TRP A 160 -24.14 -27.35 -43.70
N LYS A 161 -25.13 -26.68 -44.29
CA LYS A 161 -26.53 -27.16 -44.28
C LYS A 161 -26.78 -28.26 -45.30
N ILE A 162 -25.87 -28.42 -46.26
CA ILE A 162 -25.92 -29.46 -47.30
C ILE A 162 -25.30 -30.74 -46.72
N LYS A 163 -26.03 -31.85 -46.82
CA LYS A 163 -25.66 -33.13 -46.22
C LYS A 163 -24.37 -33.68 -46.83
N GLU A 164 -24.25 -33.62 -48.15
CA GLU A 164 -23.12 -34.11 -48.94
C GLU A 164 -21.80 -33.46 -48.49
N ASN A 165 -21.80 -32.12 -48.35
CA ASN A 165 -20.63 -31.37 -47.89
C ASN A 165 -20.17 -31.77 -46.48
N VAL A 166 -21.12 -32.02 -45.58
CA VAL A 166 -20.84 -32.46 -44.21
C VAL A 166 -20.32 -33.90 -44.20
N PHE A 167 -20.81 -34.75 -45.10
CA PHE A 167 -20.38 -36.14 -45.23
C PHE A 167 -18.97 -36.23 -45.82
N GLU A 168 -18.69 -35.54 -46.92
CA GLU A 168 -17.35 -35.45 -47.52
C GLU A 168 -16.32 -34.97 -46.50
N GLU A 169 -16.62 -33.87 -45.81
CA GLU A 169 -15.74 -33.33 -44.77
C GLU A 169 -15.52 -34.34 -43.63
N SER A 170 -16.55 -35.10 -43.25
CA SER A 170 -16.44 -36.08 -42.17
C SER A 170 -15.54 -37.29 -42.51
N HIS A 171 -15.27 -37.57 -43.80
CA HIS A 171 -14.34 -38.63 -44.21
C HIS A 171 -12.87 -38.29 -43.91
N ASN A 172 -12.57 -37.01 -43.64
CA ASN A 172 -11.23 -36.57 -43.27
C ASN A 172 -10.85 -36.94 -41.82
N TYR A 173 -11.77 -37.53 -41.05
CA TYR A 173 -11.57 -37.84 -39.63
C TYR A 173 -11.83 -39.31 -39.33
N GLN A 174 -11.16 -39.85 -38.32
CA GLN A 174 -11.27 -41.27 -37.96
C GLN A 174 -12.28 -41.52 -36.83
N SER A 175 -12.67 -40.48 -36.10
CA SER A 175 -13.63 -40.60 -34.99
C SER A 175 -14.58 -39.41 -34.90
N VAL A 176 -15.77 -39.65 -34.34
CA VAL A 176 -16.78 -38.59 -34.13
C VAL A 176 -16.24 -37.47 -33.24
N LYS A 177 -15.34 -37.79 -32.31
CA LYS A 177 -14.71 -36.80 -31.43
C LYS A 177 -13.75 -35.90 -32.20
N GLU A 178 -12.90 -36.49 -33.02
CA GLU A 178 -11.95 -35.76 -33.87
C GLU A 178 -12.68 -34.84 -34.86
N PHE A 179 -13.76 -35.33 -35.47
CA PHE A 179 -14.63 -34.53 -36.32
C PHE A 179 -15.23 -33.31 -35.58
N CYS A 180 -15.72 -33.50 -34.35
CA CYS A 180 -16.25 -32.41 -33.51
C CYS A 180 -15.20 -31.35 -33.19
N ASP A 181 -13.98 -31.78 -32.84
CA ASP A 181 -12.91 -30.88 -32.40
C ASP A 181 -12.32 -30.08 -33.58
N ALA A 182 -12.23 -30.70 -34.77
CA ALA A 182 -11.66 -30.06 -35.96
C ALA A 182 -12.66 -29.18 -36.74
N ASN A 183 -13.92 -29.62 -36.89
CA ASN A 183 -14.93 -28.86 -37.62
C ASN A 183 -16.29 -28.89 -36.90
N TYR A 184 -16.38 -28.07 -35.85
CA TYR A 184 -17.54 -27.99 -34.97
C TYR A 184 -18.84 -27.61 -35.70
N LEU A 185 -18.78 -26.78 -36.74
CA LEU A 185 -19.97 -26.35 -37.49
C LEU A 185 -20.57 -27.51 -38.28
N ALA A 186 -19.75 -28.25 -39.03
CA ALA A 186 -20.17 -29.45 -39.76
C ALA A 186 -20.68 -30.54 -38.81
N TYR A 187 -19.94 -30.80 -37.71
CA TYR A 187 -20.36 -31.75 -36.67
C TYR A 187 -21.69 -31.38 -36.03
N LYS A 188 -21.90 -30.10 -35.70
CA LYS A 188 -23.14 -29.62 -35.08
C LYS A 188 -24.33 -29.82 -36.02
N THR A 189 -24.19 -29.47 -37.29
CA THR A 189 -25.27 -29.69 -38.27
C THR A 189 -25.56 -31.18 -38.47
N ALA A 190 -24.53 -32.04 -38.47
CA ALA A 190 -24.73 -33.49 -38.49
C ALA A 190 -25.44 -34.01 -37.22
N SER A 191 -25.14 -33.43 -36.05
CA SER A 191 -25.80 -33.80 -34.78
C SER A 191 -27.26 -33.35 -34.74
N ASP A 192 -27.54 -32.11 -35.13
CA ASP A 192 -28.87 -31.51 -35.06
C ASP A 192 -29.85 -32.20 -36.05
N ASN A 193 -29.34 -32.72 -37.17
CA ASN A 193 -30.12 -33.47 -38.17
C ASN A 193 -30.02 -35.01 -38.03
N ASN A 194 -29.45 -35.53 -36.94
CA ASN A 194 -29.26 -36.98 -36.69
C ASN A 194 -28.48 -37.73 -37.79
N TRP A 195 -27.59 -37.05 -38.52
CA TRP A 195 -26.77 -37.65 -39.57
C TRP A 195 -25.56 -38.42 -39.04
N LEU A 196 -25.13 -38.15 -37.80
CA LEU A 196 -23.99 -38.83 -37.19
C LEU A 196 -24.13 -40.36 -37.13
N ASP A 197 -25.36 -40.88 -37.09
CA ASP A 197 -25.60 -42.32 -37.09
C ASP A 197 -25.40 -42.98 -38.45
N GLN A 198 -25.51 -42.20 -39.54
CA GLN A 198 -25.29 -42.65 -40.92
C GLN A 198 -23.79 -42.63 -41.30
N MET A 199 -22.95 -41.95 -40.53
CA MET A 199 -21.50 -41.87 -40.73
C MET A 199 -20.79 -43.08 -40.13
N THR A 200 -20.95 -44.25 -40.77
CA THR A 200 -20.48 -45.55 -40.26
C THR A 200 -18.95 -45.68 -40.21
N TRP A 201 -18.20 -44.86 -40.95
CA TRP A 201 -16.74 -44.81 -40.97
C TRP A 201 -16.13 -44.14 -39.73
N LEU A 202 -16.90 -43.31 -39.00
CA LEU A 202 -16.41 -42.65 -37.80
C LEU A 202 -16.50 -43.58 -36.60
N LYS A 203 -15.36 -43.85 -35.94
CA LYS A 203 -15.34 -44.59 -34.68
C LYS A 203 -16.17 -43.83 -33.62
N LYS A 204 -17.26 -44.47 -33.17
CA LYS A 204 -18.13 -43.95 -32.11
C LYS A 204 -17.45 -44.14 -30.75
N ALA A 205 -17.49 -43.11 -29.90
CA ALA A 205 -17.01 -43.25 -28.53
C ALA A 205 -17.91 -44.23 -27.75
N ASN A 206 -17.32 -45.15 -26.98
CA ASN A 206 -18.04 -46.05 -26.06
C ASN A 206 -18.80 -45.24 -25.00
N ARG A 207 -20.04 -44.86 -25.31
CA ARG A 207 -20.94 -44.14 -24.40
C ARG A 207 -21.67 -45.14 -23.52
N ILE A 208 -21.52 -45.01 -22.20
CA ILE A 208 -22.37 -45.68 -21.22
C ILE A 208 -23.82 -45.28 -21.50
N LYS A 209 -24.72 -46.26 -21.74
CA LYS A 209 -26.12 -46.02 -22.12
C LYS A 209 -26.81 -45.06 -21.13
N LYS A 210 -27.57 -44.10 -21.65
CA LYS A 210 -28.29 -43.08 -20.88
C LYS A 210 -29.27 -43.79 -19.93
N GLY A 211 -29.04 -43.68 -18.61
CA GLY A 211 -29.84 -44.37 -17.59
C GLY A 211 -29.15 -45.53 -16.86
N HIS A 212 -27.95 -45.94 -17.28
CA HIS A 212 -27.17 -47.02 -16.65
C HIS A 212 -27.01 -46.86 -15.11
N TRP A 213 -26.85 -45.62 -14.63
CA TRP A 213 -26.61 -45.34 -13.20
C TRP A 213 -27.88 -45.15 -12.37
N LYS A 214 -29.08 -45.42 -12.93
CA LYS A 214 -30.35 -45.31 -12.18
C LYS A 214 -30.57 -46.48 -11.21
N ASN A 215 -29.97 -47.65 -11.45
CA ASN A 215 -30.13 -48.82 -10.59
C ASN A 215 -29.08 -48.83 -9.47
N LYS A 216 -29.54 -48.93 -8.22
CA LYS A 216 -28.69 -49.00 -7.01
C LYS A 216 -27.65 -50.13 -7.08
N GLU A 217 -28.01 -51.32 -7.57
CA GLU A 217 -27.09 -52.45 -7.69
C GLU A 217 -25.92 -52.16 -8.63
N THR A 218 -26.19 -51.52 -9.77
CA THR A 218 -25.14 -51.16 -10.74
C THR A 218 -24.15 -50.16 -10.16
N VAL A 219 -24.65 -49.21 -9.37
CA VAL A 219 -23.82 -48.21 -8.68
C VAL A 219 -23.00 -48.86 -7.56
N PHE A 220 -23.56 -49.83 -6.83
CA PHE A 220 -22.84 -50.57 -5.78
C PHE A 220 -21.76 -51.47 -6.38
N LYS A 221 -22.06 -52.16 -7.47
CA LYS A 221 -21.09 -52.99 -8.20
C LYS A 221 -19.90 -52.17 -8.71
N GLU A 222 -20.17 -50.96 -9.22
CA GLU A 222 -19.11 -50.04 -9.62
C GLU A 222 -18.32 -49.49 -8.43
N ALA A 223 -19.01 -49.11 -7.35
CA ALA A 223 -18.39 -48.61 -6.13
C ALA A 223 -17.48 -49.65 -5.44
N LYS A 224 -17.81 -50.96 -5.52
CA LYS A 224 -16.98 -52.06 -5.00
C LYS A 224 -15.62 -52.24 -5.71
N LYS A 225 -15.44 -51.67 -6.91
CA LYS A 225 -14.15 -51.67 -7.61
C LYS A 225 -13.11 -50.78 -6.94
N TYR A 226 -13.53 -49.89 -6.04
CA TYR A 226 -12.67 -48.88 -5.44
C TYR A 226 -12.53 -49.11 -3.93
N LYS A 227 -11.28 -49.16 -3.48
CA LYS A 227 -10.92 -49.28 -2.05
C LYS A 227 -11.24 -48.01 -1.25
N TYR A 228 -11.16 -46.83 -1.87
CA TYR A 228 -11.34 -45.52 -1.22
C TYR A 228 -12.50 -44.72 -1.85
N LYS A 229 -13.29 -44.01 -1.02
CA LYS A 229 -14.43 -43.20 -1.47
C LYS A 229 -14.02 -42.06 -2.40
N SER A 230 -12.85 -41.45 -2.15
CA SER A 230 -12.26 -40.43 -3.02
C SER A 230 -11.91 -40.95 -4.41
N ASP A 231 -11.43 -42.20 -4.50
CA ASP A 231 -11.13 -42.82 -5.79
C ASP A 231 -12.41 -43.18 -6.56
N PHE A 232 -13.48 -43.60 -5.87
CA PHE A 232 -14.81 -43.75 -6.47
C PHE A 232 -15.33 -42.42 -7.05
N ARG A 233 -15.22 -41.31 -6.30
CA ARG A 233 -15.63 -39.98 -6.75
C ARG A 233 -14.89 -39.53 -8.01
N ARG A 234 -13.58 -39.77 -8.07
CA ARG A 234 -12.72 -39.28 -9.15
C ARG A 234 -12.79 -40.16 -10.40
N LYS A 235 -12.80 -41.47 -10.24
CA LYS A 235 -12.73 -42.43 -11.34
C LYS A 235 -14.10 -42.83 -11.89
N ALA A 236 -15.17 -42.73 -11.10
CA ALA A 236 -16.54 -42.98 -11.54
C ALA A 236 -17.50 -41.84 -11.09
N PRO A 237 -17.30 -40.61 -11.58
CA PRO A 237 -18.01 -39.41 -11.08
C PRO A 237 -19.53 -39.49 -11.28
N SER A 238 -20.00 -40.09 -12.37
CA SER A 238 -21.44 -40.23 -12.66
C SER A 238 -22.15 -41.20 -11.72
N ALA A 239 -21.49 -42.33 -11.39
CA ALA A 239 -22.00 -43.30 -10.42
C ALA A 239 -21.98 -42.70 -9.00
N TYR A 240 -20.89 -42.02 -8.64
CA TYR A 240 -20.76 -41.33 -7.35
C TYR A 240 -21.82 -40.23 -7.17
N ALA A 241 -22.04 -39.39 -8.19
CA ALA A 241 -23.04 -38.34 -8.13
C ALA A 241 -24.46 -38.90 -7.93
N THR A 242 -24.76 -40.03 -8.57
CA THR A 242 -26.06 -40.69 -8.40
C THR A 242 -26.20 -41.32 -7.02
N ALA A 243 -25.14 -41.95 -6.49
CA ALA A 243 -25.11 -42.46 -5.11
C ALA A 243 -25.27 -41.32 -4.08
N TRP A 244 -24.69 -40.16 -4.34
CA TRP A 244 -24.79 -38.99 -3.46
C TRP A 244 -26.20 -38.39 -3.46
N LYS A 245 -26.79 -38.17 -4.64
CA LYS A 245 -28.13 -37.59 -4.77
C LYS A 245 -29.22 -38.44 -4.12
N ASN A 246 -29.08 -39.77 -4.16
CA ASN A 246 -30.05 -40.70 -3.58
C ASN A 246 -29.68 -41.15 -2.14
N GLY A 247 -28.65 -40.58 -1.52
CA GLY A 247 -28.23 -40.93 -0.16
C GLY A 247 -27.54 -42.30 0.01
N TRP A 248 -27.37 -43.06 -1.07
CA TRP A 248 -26.81 -44.41 -1.07
C TRP A 248 -25.35 -44.51 -0.60
N LEU A 249 -24.61 -43.40 -0.57
CA LEU A 249 -23.23 -43.39 -0.06
C LEU A 249 -23.12 -43.80 1.41
N ILE A 250 -24.20 -43.71 2.19
CA ILE A 250 -24.24 -44.12 3.61
C ILE A 250 -24.17 -45.65 3.72
N GLU A 251 -24.79 -46.34 2.78
CA GLU A 251 -24.87 -47.82 2.75
C GLU A 251 -23.59 -48.48 2.20
N MET A 252 -22.69 -47.70 1.59
CA MET A 252 -21.43 -48.20 1.03
C MET A 252 -20.33 -48.27 2.10
N THR A 253 -20.47 -49.20 3.04
CA THR A 253 -19.63 -49.32 4.24
C THR A 253 -18.22 -49.87 3.98
N TRP A 254 -17.91 -50.34 2.77
CA TRP A 254 -16.62 -50.97 2.43
C TRP A 254 -15.49 -50.00 2.06
N PHE A 255 -15.75 -48.69 1.97
CA PHE A 255 -14.70 -47.72 1.67
C PHE A 255 -13.75 -47.55 2.85
N GLN A 256 -12.45 -47.74 2.62
CA GLN A 256 -11.41 -47.45 3.60
C GLN A 256 -11.09 -45.95 3.64
N PRO A 257 -10.68 -45.40 4.79
CA PRO A 257 -10.19 -44.04 4.90
C PRO A 257 -8.76 -43.94 4.34
N LYS A 258 -8.53 -42.99 3.42
CA LYS A 258 -7.18 -42.66 2.93
C LYS A 258 -6.53 -41.71 3.94
N GLY A 259 -5.27 -41.88 4.33
CA GLY A 259 -4.60 -41.14 5.44
C GLY A 259 -4.58 -39.60 5.42
N TYR A 260 -5.22 -38.95 4.43
CA TYR A 260 -5.46 -37.50 4.35
C TYR A 260 -6.96 -37.14 4.28
N GLU A 261 -7.85 -38.12 4.41
CA GLU A 261 -9.28 -37.90 4.54
C GLU A 261 -9.58 -37.50 5.98
N ARG A 262 -10.14 -36.30 6.16
CA ARG A 262 -10.64 -35.81 7.44
C ARG A 262 -11.65 -36.83 7.97
N VAL A 263 -11.22 -37.66 8.91
CA VAL A 263 -12.13 -38.37 9.80
C VAL A 263 -12.87 -37.28 10.55
N ILE A 264 -14.11 -37.01 10.13
CA ILE A 264 -15.06 -36.31 10.99
C ILE A 264 -15.48 -37.36 12.03
N GLN A 265 -14.57 -37.64 12.96
CA GLN A 265 -14.91 -38.32 14.19
C GLN A 265 -15.62 -37.28 15.06
N GLY A 266 -16.73 -37.71 15.65
CA GLY A 266 -17.79 -36.87 16.18
C GLY A 266 -17.39 -35.91 17.33
N PRO A 267 -18.39 -35.34 18.02
CA PRO A 267 -18.25 -34.20 18.92
C PRO A 267 -17.58 -34.53 20.27
N ILE A 268 -16.84 -35.63 20.36
CA ILE A 268 -16.19 -36.10 21.58
C ILE A 268 -14.79 -35.50 21.63
N HIS A 269 -14.53 -34.70 22.66
CA HIS A 269 -13.27 -34.02 22.88
C HIS A 269 -12.51 -34.57 24.08
N LYS A 270 -11.18 -34.52 23.98
CA LYS A 270 -10.22 -34.89 25.02
C LYS A 270 -9.43 -33.66 25.47
N ILE A 271 -9.15 -33.57 26.77
CA ILE A 271 -8.21 -32.60 27.36
C ILE A 271 -6.90 -33.32 27.62
N TYR A 272 -5.78 -32.71 27.20
CA TYR A 272 -4.44 -33.28 27.35
C TYR A 272 -3.46 -32.22 27.82
N VAL A 273 -2.32 -32.67 28.36
CA VAL A 273 -1.25 -31.80 28.85
C VAL A 273 0.14 -32.29 28.43
N TYR A 274 1.02 -31.37 28.05
CA TYR A 274 2.47 -31.57 27.98
C TYR A 274 3.12 -30.85 29.16
N ILE A 275 4.07 -31.49 29.83
CA ILE A 275 4.67 -30.97 31.06
C ILE A 275 6.20 -31.04 30.93
N ASP A 276 6.87 -29.97 31.33
CA ASP A 276 8.29 -29.95 31.70
C ASP A 276 8.38 -29.87 33.22
N GLU A 277 8.67 -31.00 33.85
CA GLU A 277 8.68 -31.11 35.31
C GLU A 277 9.84 -30.32 35.94
N ASP A 278 10.97 -30.19 35.22
CA ASP A 278 12.19 -29.56 35.72
C ASP A 278 12.00 -28.05 35.87
N LYS A 279 11.42 -27.41 34.85
CA LYS A 279 11.23 -25.96 34.79
C LYS A 279 9.83 -25.49 35.17
N LYS A 280 8.94 -26.43 35.53
CA LYS A 280 7.53 -26.16 35.83
C LYS A 280 6.80 -25.41 34.72
N TYR A 281 6.89 -25.92 33.49
CA TYR A 281 6.09 -25.44 32.35
C TYR A 281 5.04 -26.46 31.93
N ALA A 282 3.85 -26.00 31.56
CA ALA A 282 2.77 -26.87 31.11
C ALA A 282 2.04 -26.30 29.88
N TYR A 283 1.64 -27.16 28.95
CA TYR A 283 0.71 -26.83 27.88
C TYR A 283 -0.55 -27.67 28.08
N VAL A 284 -1.67 -27.04 28.38
CA VAL A 284 -2.99 -27.72 28.46
C VAL A 284 -3.77 -27.42 27.20
N GLY A 285 -4.28 -28.43 26.50
CA GLY A 285 -5.03 -28.24 25.26
C GLY A 285 -6.20 -29.21 25.12
N ALA A 286 -7.14 -28.83 24.26
CA ALA A 286 -8.30 -29.65 23.93
C ALA A 286 -8.39 -30.00 22.44
N THR A 287 -8.62 -31.27 22.12
CA THR A 287 -8.73 -31.76 20.74
C THR A 287 -9.74 -32.89 20.61
N ASN A 288 -10.35 -33.05 19.44
CA ASN A 288 -11.10 -34.28 19.08
C ASN A 288 -10.24 -35.28 18.30
N ASN A 289 -8.99 -34.92 17.97
CA ASN A 289 -8.03 -35.78 17.30
C ASN A 289 -6.65 -35.54 17.91
N ILE A 290 -6.26 -36.42 18.84
CA ILE A 290 -5.01 -36.28 19.59
C ILE A 290 -3.78 -36.61 18.74
N ASP A 291 -3.88 -37.59 17.84
CA ASP A 291 -2.77 -38.00 16.98
C ASP A 291 -2.38 -36.88 16.01
N ARG A 292 -3.37 -36.23 15.39
CA ARG A 292 -3.12 -35.03 14.55
C ARG A 292 -2.47 -33.93 15.38
N ARG A 293 -2.96 -33.71 16.60
CA ARG A 293 -2.51 -32.59 17.43
C ARG A 293 -1.11 -32.83 18.00
N ASP A 294 -0.77 -34.06 18.37
CA ASP A 294 0.58 -34.48 18.76
C ASP A 294 1.55 -34.37 17.58
N TYR A 295 1.15 -34.82 16.38
CA TYR A 295 1.94 -34.62 15.16
C TYR A 295 2.24 -33.13 14.92
N GLU A 296 1.24 -32.25 15.04
CA GLU A 296 1.43 -30.79 14.93
C GLU A 296 2.39 -30.26 16.01
N HIS A 297 2.24 -30.68 17.28
CA HIS A 297 3.13 -30.27 18.37
C HIS A 297 4.59 -30.74 18.18
N ARG A 298 4.81 -31.84 17.43
CA ARG A 298 6.14 -32.41 17.16
C ARG A 298 6.79 -31.92 15.87
N THR A 299 6.01 -31.42 14.91
CA THR A 299 6.53 -31.10 13.57
C THR A 299 6.40 -29.64 13.18
N ASN A 300 5.41 -28.92 13.73
CA ASN A 300 5.13 -27.56 13.32
C ASN A 300 6.01 -26.57 14.09
N SER A 301 6.97 -25.97 13.39
CA SER A 301 7.90 -24.97 13.94
C SER A 301 7.21 -23.73 14.51
N ASN A 302 5.94 -23.48 14.17
CA ASN A 302 5.18 -22.36 14.71
C ASN A 302 4.39 -22.67 15.98
N ASP A 303 4.25 -23.93 16.37
CA ASP A 303 3.49 -24.34 17.55
C ASP A 303 4.23 -24.01 18.86
N SER A 304 3.48 -23.65 19.91
CA SER A 304 4.04 -23.23 21.20
C SER A 304 4.78 -24.34 21.93
N VAL A 305 4.32 -25.59 21.83
CA VAL A 305 5.00 -26.74 22.46
C VAL A 305 6.31 -27.02 21.73
N PHE A 306 6.27 -27.05 20.39
CA PHE A 306 7.47 -27.25 19.57
C PHE A 306 8.53 -26.19 19.86
N LYS A 307 8.14 -24.90 19.85
CA LYS A 307 9.06 -23.77 20.11
C LYS A 307 9.73 -23.86 21.48
N TYR A 308 8.97 -24.20 22.52
CA TYR A 308 9.51 -24.29 23.87
C TYR A 308 10.57 -25.39 23.96
N PHE A 309 10.22 -26.64 23.63
CA PHE A 309 11.16 -27.77 23.76
C PHE A 309 12.35 -27.65 22.80
N ALA A 310 12.16 -27.13 21.58
CA ALA A 310 13.25 -26.88 20.64
C ALA A 310 14.24 -25.82 21.15
N ASN A 311 13.76 -24.73 21.76
CA ASN A 311 14.63 -23.71 22.37
C ASN A 311 15.42 -24.24 23.57
N GLU A 312 14.84 -25.19 24.30
CA GLU A 312 15.46 -25.86 25.44
C GLU A 312 16.41 -27.00 25.02
N GLY A 313 16.50 -27.30 23.72
CA GLY A 313 17.31 -28.41 23.21
C GLY A 313 16.80 -29.80 23.64
N LYS A 314 15.55 -29.90 24.09
CA LYS A 314 14.91 -31.14 24.55
C LYS A 314 13.93 -31.67 23.49
N ASN A 315 13.74 -32.98 23.45
CA ASN A 315 12.69 -33.59 22.64
C ASN A 315 11.32 -33.38 23.30
N VAL A 316 10.28 -33.15 22.48
CA VAL A 316 8.91 -32.98 22.98
C VAL A 316 8.46 -34.25 23.73
N PRO A 317 8.09 -34.16 25.03
CA PRO A 317 7.73 -35.31 25.83
C PRO A 317 6.40 -35.94 25.37
N LYS A 318 6.05 -37.10 25.91
CA LYS A 318 4.75 -37.71 25.66
C LYS A 318 3.67 -36.96 26.44
N TYR A 319 2.54 -36.65 25.79
CA TYR A 319 1.41 -36.00 26.45
C TYR A 319 0.71 -36.93 27.44
N LYS A 320 0.05 -36.35 28.45
CA LYS A 320 -0.87 -37.04 29.36
C LYS A 320 -2.31 -36.62 29.04
N ILE A 321 -3.23 -37.57 29.01
CA ILE A 321 -4.67 -37.27 28.84
C ILE A 321 -5.27 -37.00 30.21
N LEU A 322 -5.95 -35.86 30.38
CA LEU A 322 -6.57 -35.44 31.64
C LEU A 322 -8.04 -35.85 31.73
N ARG A 323 -8.80 -35.69 30.62
CA ARG A 323 -10.20 -36.13 30.51
C ARG A 323 -10.57 -36.49 29.09
N GLU A 324 -11.50 -37.42 28.93
CA GLU A 324 -12.08 -37.84 27.65
C GLU A 324 -13.63 -37.79 27.71
N GLY A 325 -14.30 -37.89 26.56
CA GLY A 325 -15.76 -38.03 26.52
C GLY A 325 -16.55 -36.71 26.55
N LEU A 326 -15.91 -35.55 26.33
CA LEU A 326 -16.52 -34.25 26.57
C LEU A 326 -17.27 -33.70 25.35
N THR A 327 -18.44 -33.10 25.57
CA THR A 327 -19.11 -32.27 24.55
C THR A 327 -18.33 -30.98 24.28
N ILE A 328 -18.67 -30.26 23.19
CA ILE A 328 -17.99 -29.01 22.80
C ILE A 328 -18.00 -27.95 23.91
N ILE A 329 -19.10 -27.83 24.65
CA ILE A 329 -19.26 -26.84 25.72
C ILE A 329 -18.49 -27.26 26.96
N GLU A 330 -18.62 -28.53 27.38
CA GLU A 330 -17.89 -29.08 28.52
C GLU A 330 -16.38 -29.03 28.29
N ARG A 331 -15.92 -29.29 27.07
CA ARG A 331 -14.53 -29.16 26.67
C ARG A 331 -13.96 -27.78 26.97
N GLN A 332 -14.70 -26.72 26.63
CA GLN A 332 -14.23 -25.34 26.82
C GLN A 332 -14.13 -24.97 28.31
N ARG A 333 -15.06 -25.46 29.13
CA ARG A 333 -15.02 -25.31 30.59
C ARG A 333 -13.85 -26.09 31.16
N GLU A 334 -13.72 -27.35 30.79
CA GLU A 334 -12.70 -28.26 31.32
C GLU A 334 -11.28 -27.84 30.91
N GLU A 335 -11.07 -27.41 29.65
CA GLU A 335 -9.78 -26.87 29.19
C GLU A 335 -9.34 -25.67 30.03
N ARG A 336 -10.28 -24.81 30.40
CA ARG A 336 -10.01 -23.64 31.25
C ARG A 336 -9.77 -24.03 32.71
N ILE A 337 -10.59 -24.91 33.27
CA ILE A 337 -10.43 -25.40 34.65
C ILE A 337 -9.06 -26.07 34.81
N GLN A 338 -8.69 -26.96 33.89
CA GLN A 338 -7.40 -27.65 33.91
C GLN A 338 -6.23 -26.68 33.70
N SER A 339 -6.36 -25.70 32.80
CA SER A 339 -5.34 -24.65 32.65
C SER A 339 -5.15 -23.84 33.94
N LEU A 340 -6.23 -23.44 34.61
CA LEU A 340 -6.18 -22.71 35.88
C LEU A 340 -5.59 -23.57 36.99
N TYR A 341 -5.93 -24.85 37.06
CA TYR A 341 -5.38 -25.78 38.04
C TYR A 341 -3.84 -25.89 37.93
N TYR A 342 -3.33 -26.09 36.71
CA TYR A 342 -1.88 -26.16 36.49
C TYR A 342 -1.17 -24.84 36.81
N ARG A 343 -1.80 -23.69 36.54
CA ARG A 343 -1.20 -22.36 36.79
C ARG A 343 -1.28 -21.92 38.25
N ASP A 344 -2.45 -22.01 38.85
CA ASP A 344 -2.76 -21.35 40.12
C ASP A 344 -2.56 -22.28 41.32
N ILE A 345 -2.80 -23.59 41.14
CA ILE A 345 -2.67 -24.58 42.22
C ILE A 345 -1.31 -25.28 42.15
N LEU A 346 -0.88 -25.71 40.96
CA LEU A 346 0.39 -26.41 40.77
C LEU A 346 1.56 -25.48 40.45
N HIS A 347 1.30 -24.18 40.28
CA HIS A 347 2.30 -23.13 40.00
C HIS A 347 3.16 -23.35 38.74
N TYR A 348 2.60 -23.98 37.71
CA TYR A 348 3.26 -24.11 36.40
C TYR A 348 3.06 -22.85 35.56
N THR A 349 4.08 -22.48 34.79
CA THR A 349 3.97 -21.45 33.76
C THR A 349 3.35 -22.05 32.49
N LEU A 350 2.21 -21.50 32.05
CA LEU A 350 1.51 -22.04 30.88
C LEU A 350 2.14 -21.60 29.56
N LEU A 351 2.35 -22.56 28.66
CA LEU A 351 2.85 -22.32 27.30
C LEU A 351 1.75 -21.84 26.34
N ASN A 352 0.49 -22.18 26.63
CA ASN A 352 -0.67 -21.68 25.91
C ASN A 352 -1.23 -20.41 26.57
N ASN A 353 -1.83 -19.54 25.76
CA ASN A 353 -2.47 -18.33 26.29
C ASN A 353 -3.80 -18.69 26.96
N ILE A 354 -3.86 -18.59 28.30
CA ILE A 354 -5.07 -18.88 29.08
C ILE A 354 -6.24 -17.92 28.77
N ASN A 355 -5.94 -16.73 28.23
CA ASN A 355 -6.98 -15.80 27.77
C ASN A 355 -7.58 -16.22 26.42
N ALA A 356 -7.01 -17.25 25.78
CA ALA A 356 -7.55 -17.90 24.59
C ALA A 356 -8.30 -19.21 24.91
N THR A 357 -8.48 -19.57 26.19
CA THR A 357 -9.23 -20.76 26.63
C THR A 357 -10.43 -20.37 27.50
N GLY A 358 -11.55 -21.09 27.35
CA GLY A 358 -12.82 -20.81 28.02
C GLY A 358 -14.00 -20.78 27.07
N GLU A 359 -15.21 -20.75 27.65
CA GLU A 359 -16.45 -20.67 26.87
C GLU A 359 -16.39 -19.50 25.89
N ASN A 360 -16.47 -19.82 24.59
CA ASN A 360 -16.55 -18.86 23.48
C ASN A 360 -15.30 -18.04 23.18
N ILE A 361 -14.13 -18.55 23.54
CA ILE A 361 -12.85 -18.03 23.05
C ILE A 361 -12.20 -19.13 22.21
N GLY A 362 -12.53 -19.15 20.93
CA GLY A 362 -12.02 -20.13 19.97
C GLY A 362 -12.67 -19.93 18.61
N SER A 363 -11.83 -19.71 17.59
CA SER A 363 -12.16 -19.28 16.24
C SER A 363 -13.30 -20.06 15.56
N LEU A 364 -14.53 -19.55 15.62
CA LEU A 364 -15.63 -19.75 14.67
C LEU A 364 -16.61 -18.55 14.77
N GLY A 365 -16.65 -17.67 13.76
CA GLY A 365 -17.77 -16.74 13.52
C GLY A 365 -17.90 -15.48 14.42
N SER A 366 -16.92 -14.58 14.41
CA SER A 366 -16.72 -13.52 15.42
C SER A 366 -17.71 -12.34 15.50
N LEU A 367 -18.90 -12.38 14.88
CA LEU A 367 -19.89 -11.29 15.01
C LEU A 367 -21.18 -11.70 15.73
N VAL A 368 -21.43 -13.00 15.87
CA VAL A 368 -22.70 -13.50 16.45
C VAL A 368 -22.62 -13.62 17.98
N TYR A 369 -21.42 -13.77 18.55
CA TYR A 369 -21.28 -14.13 19.97
C TYR A 369 -21.09 -12.95 20.94
N LYS A 370 -20.46 -11.85 20.49
CA LYS A 370 -20.32 -10.63 21.34
C LYS A 370 -21.66 -9.95 21.61
N TRP A 371 -22.57 -10.05 20.65
CA TRP A 371 -23.83 -9.33 20.60
C TRP A 371 -24.98 -10.32 20.48
N THR A 372 -25.49 -10.83 21.61
CA THR A 372 -26.76 -11.57 21.61
C THR A 372 -27.92 -10.60 21.37
N ARG A 373 -29.08 -11.06 20.85
CA ARG A 373 -30.25 -10.20 20.61
C ARG A 373 -30.58 -9.31 21.84
N ASN A 374 -30.59 -9.90 23.05
CA ASN A 374 -30.82 -9.15 24.29
C ASN A 374 -29.70 -8.14 24.63
N LYS A 375 -28.43 -8.46 24.37
CA LYS A 375 -27.32 -7.51 24.59
C LYS A 375 -27.37 -6.35 23.59
N VAL A 376 -27.76 -6.62 22.34
CA VAL A 376 -27.98 -5.57 21.33
C VAL A 376 -29.09 -4.64 21.79
N ILE A 377 -30.20 -5.16 22.33
CA ILE A 377 -31.31 -4.34 22.86
C ILE A 377 -30.84 -3.46 24.02
N LYS A 378 -30.24 -4.06 25.06
CA LYS A 378 -29.75 -3.31 26.23
C LYS A 378 -28.69 -2.25 25.90
N GLU A 379 -27.86 -2.52 24.90
CA GLU A 379 -26.88 -1.54 24.44
C GLU A 379 -27.52 -0.44 23.60
N ALA A 380 -28.49 -0.78 22.74
CA ALA A 380 -29.21 0.17 21.91
C ALA A 380 -30.03 1.17 22.75
N GLU A 381 -30.66 0.73 23.84
CA GLU A 381 -31.44 1.58 24.78
C GLU A 381 -30.67 2.77 25.37
N LYS A 382 -29.33 2.74 25.35
CA LYS A 382 -28.48 3.83 25.85
C LYS A 382 -28.42 5.04 24.92
N TYR A 383 -28.89 4.89 23.68
CA TYR A 383 -28.79 5.93 22.65
C TYR A 383 -30.18 6.45 22.29
N LYS A 384 -30.27 7.71 21.82
CA LYS A 384 -31.57 8.31 21.42
C LYS A 384 -31.76 8.33 19.91
N THR A 385 -30.68 8.16 19.14
CA THR A 385 -30.72 8.16 17.68
C THR A 385 -29.92 7.00 17.05
N PRO A 386 -30.30 6.50 15.85
CA PRO A 386 -29.54 5.45 15.17
C PRO A 386 -28.10 5.84 14.83
N THR A 387 -27.86 7.14 14.60
CA THR A 387 -26.52 7.66 14.27
C THR A 387 -25.61 7.62 15.50
N GLU A 388 -26.13 7.92 16.69
CA GLU A 388 -25.39 7.75 17.93
C GLU A 388 -25.11 6.27 18.23
N PHE A 389 -26.08 5.39 17.99
CA PHE A 389 -25.88 3.94 18.17
C PHE A 389 -24.80 3.39 17.22
N PHE A 390 -24.82 3.78 15.94
CA PHE A 390 -23.78 3.40 14.98
C PHE A 390 -22.40 3.97 15.34
N THR A 391 -22.33 5.26 15.70
CA THR A 391 -21.03 5.92 15.92
C THR A 391 -20.38 5.54 17.25
N LYS A 392 -21.18 5.30 18.30
CA LYS A 392 -20.67 4.97 19.64
C LYS A 392 -20.64 3.47 19.91
N ALA A 393 -21.49 2.66 19.26
CA ALA A 393 -21.58 1.22 19.44
C ALA A 393 -21.69 0.45 18.11
N ALA A 394 -20.79 0.73 17.16
CA ALA A 394 -20.78 0.15 15.81
C ALA A 394 -20.93 -1.39 15.77
N GLY A 395 -20.28 -2.10 16.68
CA GLY A 395 -20.40 -3.57 16.73
C GLY A 395 -21.80 -4.07 17.09
N ALA A 396 -22.51 -3.37 18.00
CA ALA A 396 -23.88 -3.70 18.39
C ALA A 396 -24.85 -3.40 17.25
N TYR A 397 -24.60 -2.28 16.57
CA TYR A 397 -25.34 -1.84 15.39
C TYR A 397 -25.25 -2.87 14.24
N ASP A 398 -24.04 -3.35 13.93
CA ASP A 398 -23.83 -4.37 12.89
C ASP A 398 -24.50 -5.70 13.24
N ALA A 399 -24.50 -6.08 14.51
CA ALA A 399 -25.22 -7.25 14.99
C ALA A 399 -26.75 -7.08 14.87
N ALA A 400 -27.29 -5.89 15.20
CA ALA A 400 -28.70 -5.56 15.04
C ALA A 400 -29.17 -5.74 13.57
N LEU A 401 -28.36 -5.27 12.62
CA LEU A 401 -28.62 -5.45 11.18
C LEU A 401 -28.59 -6.92 10.79
N LYS A 402 -27.59 -7.67 11.27
CA LYS A 402 -27.44 -9.10 10.98
C LYS A 402 -28.61 -9.95 11.49
N TYR A 403 -29.16 -9.61 12.66
CA TYR A 403 -30.33 -10.30 13.21
C TYR A 403 -31.67 -9.79 12.65
N LYS A 404 -31.66 -8.81 11.73
CA LYS A 404 -32.86 -8.14 11.22
C LYS A 404 -33.70 -7.47 12.33
N MET A 405 -33.05 -7.03 13.41
CA MET A 405 -33.69 -6.35 14.55
C MET A 405 -33.85 -4.85 14.34
N MET A 406 -33.28 -4.30 13.28
CA MET A 406 -33.49 -2.90 12.88
C MET A 406 -34.88 -2.75 12.23
N ASN A 407 -35.93 -2.91 13.03
CA ASN A 407 -37.34 -2.80 12.65
C ASN A 407 -38.17 -2.07 13.73
N GLU A 408 -39.38 -1.65 13.35
CA GLU A 408 -40.27 -0.84 14.18
C GLU A 408 -40.70 -1.56 15.47
N GLU A 409 -40.83 -2.89 15.41
CA GLU A 409 -41.20 -3.74 16.55
C GLU A 409 -40.10 -3.80 17.63
N THR A 410 -38.83 -3.91 17.24
CA THR A 410 -37.73 -4.12 18.18
C THR A 410 -37.12 -2.80 18.66
N PHE A 411 -37.07 -1.78 17.79
CA PHE A 411 -36.50 -0.47 18.11
C PHE A 411 -37.44 0.67 17.71
N SER A 412 -38.68 0.67 18.24
CA SER A 412 -39.71 1.67 17.93
C SER A 412 -39.21 3.13 18.02
N TRP A 413 -38.36 3.42 19.01
CA TRP A 413 -37.75 4.74 19.19
C TRP A 413 -36.79 5.14 18.05
N PHE A 414 -36.13 4.21 17.35
CA PHE A 414 -35.36 4.50 16.13
C PHE A 414 -36.25 4.95 14.96
N TYR A 415 -37.45 4.38 14.88
CA TYR A 415 -38.36 4.55 13.75
C TYR A 415 -39.38 5.66 13.95
N SER A 416 -39.43 6.23 15.16
CA SER A 416 -40.23 7.42 15.49
C SER A 416 -39.98 8.61 14.54
N LYS A 417 -38.83 8.66 13.85
CA LYS A 417 -38.51 9.71 12.86
C LYS A 417 -37.87 9.25 11.53
N ARG A 418 -37.39 8.01 11.36
CA ARG A 418 -36.72 7.53 10.11
C ARG A 418 -36.85 6.02 9.88
N LYS A 419 -37.08 5.57 8.64
CA LYS A 419 -37.22 4.15 8.23
C LYS A 419 -35.86 3.39 8.07
N PRO A 420 -35.83 2.03 8.09
CA PRO A 420 -34.58 1.23 8.14
C PRO A 420 -33.65 1.37 6.93
N PRO A 421 -32.35 1.02 7.04
CA PRO A 421 -31.45 0.91 5.89
C PRO A 421 -31.98 -0.09 4.86
N ARG A 422 -31.99 0.29 3.58
CA ARG A 422 -32.56 -0.46 2.44
C ARG A 422 -34.08 -0.62 2.43
N TRP A 423 -34.81 -0.02 3.37
CA TRP A 423 -36.29 -0.03 3.38
C TRP A 423 -36.87 0.46 2.05
N TRP A 424 -36.33 1.55 1.53
CA TRP A 424 -36.75 2.16 0.26
C TRP A 424 -36.24 1.42 -0.99
N ASN A 425 -35.40 0.38 -0.86
CA ASN A 425 -34.97 -0.42 -2.01
C ASN A 425 -36.07 -1.42 -2.45
N VAL A 426 -37.10 -1.59 -1.63
CA VAL A 426 -38.28 -2.44 -1.91
C VAL A 426 -39.33 -1.57 -2.58
N LYS A 427 -39.84 -2.02 -3.74
CA LYS A 427 -40.72 -1.21 -4.60
C LYS A 427 -42.04 -0.91 -3.92
N GLU A 428 -42.60 -1.91 -3.26
CA GLU A 428 -43.89 -1.88 -2.56
C GLU A 428 -43.90 -0.79 -1.48
N HIS A 429 -42.86 -0.72 -0.65
CA HIS A 429 -42.75 0.30 0.40
C HIS A 429 -42.69 1.73 -0.15
N VAL A 430 -41.99 1.94 -1.27
CA VAL A 430 -41.92 3.24 -1.92
C VAL A 430 -43.28 3.62 -2.51
N PHE A 431 -43.99 2.64 -3.08
CA PHE A 431 -45.31 2.86 -3.68
C PHE A 431 -46.36 3.18 -2.62
N GLU A 432 -46.41 2.42 -1.52
CA GLU A 432 -47.30 2.69 -0.39
C GLU A 432 -47.06 4.05 0.25
N GLU A 433 -45.79 4.45 0.41
CA GLU A 433 -45.44 5.77 0.93
C GLU A 433 -45.81 6.88 -0.05
N SER A 434 -45.57 6.67 -1.36
CA SER A 434 -45.87 7.66 -2.40
C SER A 434 -47.36 8.00 -2.49
N LYS A 435 -48.25 7.02 -2.22
CA LYS A 435 -49.71 7.20 -2.23
C LYS A 435 -50.23 8.18 -1.15
N LYS A 436 -49.40 8.52 -0.16
CA LYS A 436 -49.76 9.50 0.89
C LYS A 436 -49.71 10.95 0.40
N TYR A 437 -49.18 11.20 -0.79
CA TYR A 437 -48.96 12.53 -1.35
C TYR A 437 -49.74 12.69 -2.65
N LYS A 438 -50.11 13.93 -2.97
CA LYS A 438 -50.85 14.22 -4.21
C LYS A 438 -49.91 14.54 -5.37
N THR A 439 -48.74 15.09 -5.09
CA THR A 439 -47.81 15.59 -6.10
C THR A 439 -46.39 15.03 -5.94
N TRP A 440 -45.65 14.97 -7.05
CA TRP A 440 -44.27 14.48 -7.09
C TRP A 440 -43.32 15.35 -6.25
N ASN A 441 -43.55 16.66 -6.19
CA ASN A 441 -42.77 17.57 -5.34
C ASN A 441 -43.18 17.44 -3.87
N GLU A 442 -44.45 17.26 -3.55
CA GLU A 442 -44.88 16.98 -2.18
C GLU A 442 -44.26 15.68 -1.66
N PHE A 443 -44.22 14.64 -2.50
CA PHE A 443 -43.53 13.38 -2.23
C PHE A 443 -42.02 13.60 -1.99
N PHE A 444 -41.37 14.46 -2.79
CA PHE A 444 -39.96 14.81 -2.60
C PHE A 444 -39.71 15.50 -1.25
N TRP A 445 -40.50 16.53 -0.90
CA TRP A 445 -40.25 17.31 0.31
C TRP A 445 -40.62 16.56 1.59
N LYS A 446 -41.73 15.80 1.56
CA LYS A 446 -42.23 15.08 2.73
C LYS A 446 -41.63 13.69 2.90
N SER A 447 -41.19 13.04 1.81
CA SER A 447 -40.55 11.70 1.85
C SER A 447 -39.37 11.59 0.86
N SER A 448 -38.36 12.44 1.03
CA SER A 448 -37.21 12.55 0.12
C SER A 448 -36.44 11.25 -0.11
N ALA A 449 -36.37 10.37 0.89
CA ALA A 449 -35.66 9.10 0.80
C ALA A 449 -36.41 8.08 -0.07
N ALA A 450 -37.73 8.02 0.03
CA ALA A 450 -38.58 7.19 -0.83
C ALA A 450 -38.55 7.71 -2.27
N HIS A 451 -38.69 9.04 -2.43
CA HIS A 451 -38.62 9.73 -3.72
C HIS A 451 -37.29 9.47 -4.46
N TYR A 452 -36.16 9.62 -3.76
CA TYR A 452 -34.86 9.34 -4.36
C TYR A 452 -34.73 7.89 -4.83
N SER A 453 -35.28 6.94 -4.08
CA SER A 453 -35.27 5.53 -4.47
C SER A 453 -36.12 5.28 -5.71
N ALA A 454 -37.31 5.89 -5.79
CA ALA A 454 -38.17 5.84 -6.97
C ALA A 454 -37.44 6.31 -8.24
N ARG A 455 -36.72 7.44 -8.15
CA ARG A 455 -35.91 7.97 -9.26
C ARG A 455 -34.73 7.07 -9.63
N LYS A 456 -33.99 6.59 -8.63
CA LYS A 456 -32.82 5.72 -8.82
C LYS A 456 -33.19 4.43 -9.55
N HIS A 457 -34.35 3.86 -9.23
CA HIS A 457 -34.84 2.61 -9.81
C HIS A 457 -35.79 2.80 -11.00
N LYS A 458 -35.99 4.05 -11.47
CA LYS A 458 -36.84 4.43 -12.61
C LYS A 458 -38.31 4.00 -12.46
N TRP A 459 -38.86 4.03 -11.25
CA TRP A 459 -40.27 3.70 -10.99
C TRP A 459 -41.23 4.88 -11.16
N GLU A 460 -40.72 6.06 -11.51
CA GLU A 460 -41.49 7.29 -11.67
C GLU A 460 -42.63 7.16 -12.68
N SER A 461 -42.39 6.51 -13.82
CA SER A 461 -43.41 6.30 -14.86
C SER A 461 -44.56 5.39 -14.41
N GLU A 462 -44.38 4.62 -13.34
CA GLU A 462 -45.40 3.70 -12.80
C GLU A 462 -46.23 4.33 -11.67
N MET A 463 -45.80 5.50 -11.14
CA MET A 463 -46.48 6.21 -10.06
C MET A 463 -47.51 7.20 -10.59
N THR A 464 -48.49 6.69 -11.34
CA THR A 464 -49.48 7.49 -12.08
C THR A 464 -50.42 8.31 -11.19
N TRP A 465 -50.45 8.05 -9.87
CA TRP A 465 -51.25 8.79 -8.89
C TRP A 465 -50.58 10.07 -8.37
N LEU A 466 -49.30 10.32 -8.68
CA LEU A 466 -48.60 11.55 -8.31
C LEU A 466 -48.64 12.54 -9.46
N ALA A 467 -49.23 13.71 -9.25
CA ALA A 467 -49.20 14.80 -10.22
C ALA A 467 -47.81 15.48 -10.24
N HIS A 468 -47.27 15.77 -11.42
CA HIS A 468 -46.00 16.50 -11.55
C HIS A 468 -46.21 18.02 -11.42
N ASP A 469 -45.73 18.61 -10.32
CA ASP A 469 -45.79 20.06 -10.06
C ASP A 469 -44.81 20.89 -10.89
N GLN A 470 -43.99 20.26 -11.73
CA GLN A 470 -43.18 21.00 -12.69
C GLN A 470 -44.02 21.35 -13.89
N ALA A 471 -44.08 22.66 -14.16
CA ALA A 471 -44.65 23.15 -15.39
C ALA A 471 -44.00 22.42 -16.57
N VAL A 472 -44.84 21.91 -17.48
CA VAL A 472 -44.43 21.11 -18.64
C VAL A 472 -43.28 21.80 -19.37
N GLN A 473 -42.36 21.00 -19.94
CA GLN A 473 -41.18 21.52 -20.64
C GLN A 473 -41.62 22.55 -21.69
N GLY A 474 -41.29 23.82 -21.43
CA GLY A 474 -41.67 24.96 -22.27
C GLY A 474 -42.65 25.97 -21.67
N TYR A 475 -43.23 25.71 -20.50
CA TYR A 475 -44.22 26.58 -19.87
C TYR A 475 -43.75 28.03 -19.62
N TRP A 476 -42.50 28.20 -19.15
CA TRP A 476 -41.89 29.52 -18.88
C TRP A 476 -41.33 30.21 -20.13
N GLN A 477 -41.44 29.57 -21.31
CA GLN A 477 -41.06 30.16 -22.59
C GLN A 477 -42.22 30.97 -23.21
N ASN A 478 -43.35 31.08 -22.48
CA ASN A 478 -44.45 31.99 -22.79
C ASN A 478 -44.34 33.25 -21.91
N GLU A 479 -44.38 34.42 -22.54
CA GLU A 479 -44.30 35.73 -21.88
C GLU A 479 -45.43 35.95 -20.86
N GLU A 480 -46.66 35.54 -21.17
CA GLU A 480 -47.84 35.78 -20.34
C GLU A 480 -47.75 35.05 -19.00
N HIS A 481 -47.26 33.80 -19.00
CA HIS A 481 -47.05 33.03 -17.78
C HIS A 481 -45.98 33.66 -16.88
N VAL A 482 -44.93 34.22 -17.46
CA VAL A 482 -43.86 34.90 -16.72
C VAL A 482 -44.37 36.20 -16.08
N ILE A 483 -45.17 36.98 -16.80
CA ILE A 483 -45.78 38.21 -16.29
C ILE A 483 -46.76 37.90 -15.15
N GLU A 484 -47.62 36.90 -15.30
CA GLU A 484 -48.60 36.52 -14.27
C GLU A 484 -47.92 36.05 -12.98
N GLU A 485 -46.89 35.21 -13.09
CA GLU A 485 -46.11 34.75 -11.94
C GLU A 485 -45.36 35.89 -11.25
N SER A 486 -44.87 36.85 -12.03
CA SER A 486 -44.11 38.01 -11.52
C SER A 486 -44.93 38.90 -10.57
N LYS A 487 -46.26 38.92 -10.68
CA LYS A 487 -47.18 39.70 -9.82
C LYS A 487 -47.11 39.28 -8.35
N LYS A 488 -46.66 38.07 -8.07
CA LYS A 488 -46.48 37.53 -6.70
C LYS A 488 -45.31 38.16 -5.96
N TYR A 489 -44.45 38.91 -6.64
CA TYR A 489 -43.20 39.44 -6.08
C TYR A 489 -43.13 40.95 -6.20
N SER A 490 -42.60 41.59 -5.16
CA SER A 490 -42.50 43.05 -5.09
C SER A 490 -41.09 43.58 -5.40
N THR A 491 -40.06 42.72 -5.40
CA THR A 491 -38.68 43.12 -5.74
C THR A 491 -37.99 42.11 -6.65
N ARG A 492 -37.00 42.57 -7.44
CA ARG A 492 -36.24 41.69 -8.35
C ARG A 492 -35.56 40.54 -7.60
N THR A 493 -35.09 40.80 -6.38
CA THR A 493 -34.50 39.79 -5.51
C THR A 493 -35.51 38.75 -5.04
N ASP A 494 -36.74 39.15 -4.73
CA ASP A 494 -37.79 38.24 -4.30
C ASP A 494 -38.29 37.41 -5.48
N PHE A 495 -38.41 38.03 -6.66
CA PHE A 495 -38.75 37.33 -7.90
C PHE A 495 -37.72 36.26 -8.26
N ARG A 496 -36.42 36.61 -8.24
CA ARG A 496 -35.33 35.65 -8.50
C ARG A 496 -35.33 34.47 -7.52
N LYS A 497 -35.63 34.73 -6.25
CA LYS A 497 -35.68 33.69 -5.21
C LYS A 497 -36.92 32.81 -5.31
N GLY A 498 -38.05 33.40 -5.69
CA GLY A 498 -39.33 32.71 -5.77
C GLY A 498 -39.51 31.88 -7.03
N CYS A 499 -39.14 32.41 -8.21
CA CYS A 499 -39.23 31.69 -9.47
C CYS A 499 -38.04 32.02 -10.38
N HIS A 500 -36.96 31.25 -10.23
CA HIS A 500 -35.71 31.49 -10.96
C HIS A 500 -35.87 31.37 -12.48
N ALA A 501 -36.68 30.40 -12.95
CA ALA A 501 -36.90 30.16 -14.39
C ALA A 501 -37.66 31.30 -15.07
N ALA A 502 -38.72 31.82 -14.43
CA ALA A 502 -39.46 32.99 -14.93
C ALA A 502 -38.59 34.26 -14.90
N TYR A 503 -37.80 34.45 -13.83
CA TYR A 503 -36.86 35.56 -13.72
C TYR A 503 -35.79 35.54 -14.83
N ASP A 504 -35.22 34.38 -15.14
CA ASP A 504 -34.18 34.26 -16.16
C ASP A 504 -34.74 34.52 -17.57
N TYR A 505 -35.96 34.06 -17.85
CA TYR A 505 -36.66 34.38 -19.10
C TYR A 505 -36.93 35.88 -19.22
N ALA A 506 -37.46 36.50 -18.16
CA ALA A 506 -37.68 37.94 -18.11
C ALA A 506 -36.40 38.76 -18.30
N LEU A 507 -35.28 38.30 -17.74
CA LEU A 507 -33.98 38.95 -17.91
C LEU A 507 -33.48 38.84 -19.36
N LYS A 508 -33.60 37.65 -19.97
CA LYS A 508 -33.10 37.37 -21.32
C LYS A 508 -33.92 38.08 -22.40
N HIS A 509 -35.23 38.24 -22.19
CA HIS A 509 -36.16 38.87 -23.13
C HIS A 509 -36.51 40.32 -22.74
N ASN A 510 -35.81 40.89 -21.74
CA ASN A 510 -35.95 42.28 -21.28
C ASN A 510 -37.40 42.68 -20.92
N LEU A 511 -38.15 41.80 -20.27
CA LEU A 511 -39.57 41.97 -19.95
C LEU A 511 -39.85 42.94 -18.78
N TRP A 512 -38.84 43.67 -18.29
CA TRP A 512 -38.95 44.51 -17.09
C TRP A 512 -39.92 45.68 -17.23
N GLU A 513 -40.05 46.25 -18.42
CA GLU A 513 -41.00 47.32 -18.70
C GLU A 513 -42.45 46.86 -18.53
N LYS A 514 -42.72 45.58 -18.81
CA LYS A 514 -44.04 44.94 -18.67
C LYS A 514 -44.35 44.50 -17.23
N MET A 515 -43.41 44.65 -16.29
CA MET A 515 -43.56 44.27 -14.88
C MET A 515 -43.24 45.44 -13.92
N PRO A 516 -43.98 46.56 -13.98
CA PRO A 516 -43.68 47.79 -13.23
C PRO A 516 -43.80 47.66 -11.70
N TRP A 517 -44.48 46.64 -11.20
CA TRP A 517 -44.63 46.39 -9.75
C TRP A 517 -43.36 45.84 -9.07
N ILE A 518 -42.37 45.36 -9.84
CA ILE A 518 -41.12 44.82 -9.30
C ILE A 518 -40.12 45.96 -9.02
N LYS A 519 -40.06 46.40 -7.76
CA LYS A 519 -39.20 47.51 -7.30
C LYS A 519 -37.75 47.07 -7.13
N THR A 520 -36.80 47.95 -7.45
CA THR A 520 -35.36 47.75 -7.17
C THR A 520 -34.98 48.36 -5.82
N LYS A 521 -34.60 47.54 -4.83
CA LYS A 521 -33.96 48.00 -3.58
C LYS A 521 -32.48 48.33 -3.81
N VAL A 522 -32.18 49.32 -4.64
CA VAL A 522 -30.82 49.87 -4.73
C VAL A 522 -30.77 51.08 -3.81
N ARG A 523 -29.90 51.06 -2.78
CA ARG A 523 -29.56 52.30 -2.06
C ARG A 523 -28.87 53.20 -3.08
N GLU A 524 -29.32 54.44 -3.22
CA GLU A 524 -28.81 55.41 -4.19
C GLU A 524 -27.27 55.47 -4.18
N GLN A 525 -26.67 55.65 -5.36
CA GLN A 525 -25.21 55.77 -5.47
C GLN A 525 -24.75 56.94 -4.59
N GLY A 526 -23.94 56.65 -3.58
CA GLY A 526 -23.46 57.66 -2.61
C GLY A 526 -24.04 57.54 -1.19
N TYR A 527 -24.96 56.62 -0.91
CA TYR A 527 -25.57 56.45 0.42
C TYR A 527 -24.57 56.36 1.60
N TRP A 528 -23.42 55.72 1.39
CA TRP A 528 -22.35 55.59 2.38
C TRP A 528 -21.38 56.77 2.28
N THR A 529 -21.66 57.84 3.03
CA THR A 529 -20.71 58.93 3.30
C THR A 529 -19.75 58.55 4.43
N LYS A 530 -18.69 59.35 4.63
CA LYS A 530 -17.71 59.09 5.69
C LYS A 530 -18.38 59.12 7.06
N GLU A 531 -19.24 60.10 7.30
CA GLU A 531 -19.97 60.34 8.54
C GLU A 531 -20.85 59.14 8.89
N ARG A 532 -21.64 58.64 7.93
CA ARG A 532 -22.51 57.47 8.12
C ARG A 532 -21.74 56.19 8.40
N VAL A 533 -20.55 56.04 7.81
CA VAL A 533 -19.69 54.88 8.07
C VAL A 533 -19.05 54.97 9.46
N PHE A 534 -18.76 56.17 9.97
CA PHE A 534 -18.30 56.39 11.34
C PHE A 534 -19.40 56.16 12.36
N GLU A 535 -20.61 56.69 12.14
CA GLU A 535 -21.78 56.44 13.00
C GLU A 535 -22.09 54.95 13.10
N GLU A 536 -22.05 54.23 11.97
CA GLU A 536 -22.27 52.78 11.96
C GLU A 536 -21.11 52.04 12.63
N GLY A 537 -19.86 52.49 12.44
CA GLY A 537 -18.67 51.91 13.06
C GLY A 537 -18.58 52.13 14.57
N ALA A 538 -19.14 53.23 15.09
CA ALA A 538 -19.18 53.56 16.51
C ALA A 538 -20.06 52.61 17.33
N LYS A 539 -20.96 51.87 16.68
CA LYS A 539 -21.80 50.84 17.31
C LYS A 539 -21.02 49.59 17.74
N TYR A 540 -19.74 49.47 17.37
CA TYR A 540 -18.95 48.26 17.56
C TYR A 540 -17.62 48.55 18.27
N SER A 541 -17.23 47.64 19.17
CA SER A 541 -16.04 47.78 20.00
C SER A 541 -14.77 47.23 19.35
N THR A 542 -14.91 46.33 18.38
CA THR A 542 -13.80 45.72 17.64
C THR A 542 -13.98 45.78 16.12
N LYS A 543 -12.87 45.84 15.38
CA LYS A 543 -12.89 45.78 13.89
C LYS A 543 -13.57 44.53 13.36
N MET A 544 -13.52 43.43 14.11
CA MET A 544 -14.11 42.14 13.70
C MET A 544 -15.64 42.14 13.84
N GLU A 545 -16.17 42.73 14.91
CA GLU A 545 -17.61 42.93 15.09
C GLU A 545 -18.18 43.84 14.01
N PHE A 546 -17.50 44.96 13.72
CA PHE A 546 -17.91 45.89 12.66
C PHE A 546 -17.98 45.19 11.29
N LYS A 547 -16.97 44.38 10.95
CA LYS A 547 -16.95 43.60 9.69
C LYS A 547 -18.12 42.63 9.58
N LYS A 548 -18.51 41.99 10.67
CA LYS A 548 -19.54 40.94 10.67
C LYS A 548 -20.95 41.52 10.60
N MET A 549 -21.21 42.57 11.36
CA MET A 549 -22.56 43.12 11.54
C MET A 549 -22.91 44.18 10.49
N ALA A 550 -21.92 44.95 10.00
CA ALA A 550 -22.10 45.98 8.98
C ALA A 550 -21.07 45.84 7.83
N PRO A 551 -21.13 44.76 7.02
CA PRO A 551 -20.08 44.42 6.05
C PRO A 551 -19.91 45.44 4.92
N THR A 552 -21.00 46.10 4.50
CA THR A 552 -20.97 47.12 3.43
C THR A 552 -20.34 48.43 3.89
N ALA A 553 -20.66 48.88 5.10
CA ALA A 553 -20.03 50.02 5.75
C ALA A 553 -18.54 49.74 6.03
N TYR A 554 -18.21 48.57 6.58
CA TYR A 554 -16.83 48.13 6.82
C TYR A 554 -16.01 48.10 5.51
N SER A 555 -16.57 47.58 4.42
CA SER A 555 -15.90 47.55 3.13
C SER A 555 -15.59 48.95 2.60
N LYS A 556 -16.52 49.91 2.76
CA LYS A 556 -16.29 51.32 2.44
C LYS A 556 -15.22 51.93 3.34
N ALA A 557 -15.25 51.64 4.64
CA ALA A 557 -14.25 52.09 5.60
C ALA A 557 -12.83 51.61 5.24
N VAL A 558 -12.69 50.37 4.77
CA VAL A 558 -11.40 49.81 4.30
C VAL A 558 -11.00 50.42 2.95
N LYS A 559 -11.93 50.52 2.00
CA LYS A 559 -11.67 51.03 0.65
C LYS A 559 -11.16 52.48 0.67
N TYR A 560 -11.75 53.34 1.50
CA TYR A 560 -11.39 54.75 1.64
C TYR A 560 -10.44 55.03 2.82
N LYS A 561 -9.88 54.00 3.45
CA LYS A 561 -8.95 54.08 4.60
C LYS A 561 -9.50 54.75 5.86
N TRP A 562 -10.79 55.06 5.92
CA TRP A 562 -11.48 55.56 7.12
C TRP A 562 -11.34 54.63 8.34
N ILE A 563 -11.12 53.33 8.12
CA ILE A 563 -10.91 52.35 9.20
C ILE A 563 -9.67 52.64 10.07
N GLU A 564 -8.70 53.42 9.57
CA GLU A 564 -7.52 53.85 10.32
C GLU A 564 -7.83 55.03 11.25
N GLU A 565 -8.82 55.85 10.89
CA GLU A 565 -9.28 57.01 11.67
C GLU A 565 -10.21 56.61 12.82
N MET A 566 -10.74 55.39 12.79
CA MET A 566 -11.58 54.81 13.85
C MET A 566 -10.72 54.27 14.99
N ASN A 567 -10.33 55.16 15.92
CA ASN A 567 -9.39 54.89 17.01
C ASN A 567 -10.00 54.19 18.24
N TRP A 568 -11.31 53.99 18.29
CA TRP A 568 -12.01 53.35 19.41
C TRP A 568 -11.98 51.81 19.38
N PHE A 569 -11.44 51.19 18.33
CA PHE A 569 -11.38 49.74 18.24
C PHE A 569 -10.29 49.15 19.14
N VAL A 570 -10.68 48.32 20.11
CA VAL A 570 -9.75 47.62 21.00
C VAL A 570 -9.08 46.44 20.25
N SER A 571 -7.74 46.39 20.28
CA SER A 571 -6.96 45.30 19.66
C SER A 571 -6.61 44.23 20.70
N ASN A 572 -7.23 43.06 20.61
CA ASN A 572 -6.93 41.91 21.47
C ASN A 572 -5.75 41.05 20.99
N VAL A 573 -4.99 41.50 19.97
CA VAL A 573 -3.94 40.71 19.31
C VAL A 573 -2.55 41.16 19.77
N LYS A 574 -1.78 40.24 20.36
CA LYS A 574 -0.37 40.46 20.75
C LYS A 574 0.51 40.76 19.52
N PRO A 575 1.52 41.65 19.61
CA PRO A 575 2.32 42.07 18.46
C PRO A 575 3.15 40.92 17.87
N LYS A 576 3.49 41.04 16.58
CA LYS A 576 4.30 40.04 15.86
C LYS A 576 5.68 39.92 16.51
N GLY A 577 6.02 38.71 16.95
CA GLY A 577 7.28 38.41 17.64
C GLY A 577 7.22 38.47 19.17
N TYR A 578 6.04 38.74 19.75
CA TYR A 578 5.84 38.71 21.20
C TYR A 578 6.33 37.40 21.86
N TRP A 579 6.07 36.25 21.22
CA TRP A 579 6.51 34.92 21.67
C TRP A 579 7.94 34.53 21.24
N GLN A 580 8.58 35.33 20.39
CA GLN A 580 9.99 35.15 20.04
C GLN A 580 10.93 35.74 21.09
N ASN A 581 10.38 36.47 22.07
CA ASN A 581 11.09 36.85 23.28
C ASN A 581 11.04 35.69 24.28
N LYS A 582 12.23 35.23 24.70
CA LYS A 582 12.40 34.09 25.62
C LYS A 582 11.72 34.35 26.97
N GLN A 583 11.85 35.54 27.54
CA GLN A 583 11.28 35.91 28.84
C GLN A 583 9.75 35.87 28.80
N ASN A 584 9.13 36.49 27.79
CA ASN A 584 7.67 36.48 27.62
C ASN A 584 7.11 35.05 27.53
N THR A 585 7.84 34.15 26.87
CA THR A 585 7.43 32.75 26.70
C THR A 585 7.64 31.94 27.98
N LEU A 586 8.69 32.23 28.76
CA LEU A 586 8.92 31.64 30.08
C LEU A 586 7.85 32.09 31.09
N ASP A 587 7.60 33.40 31.19
CA ASP A 587 6.59 33.97 32.09
C ASP A 587 5.19 33.41 31.81
N GLU A 588 4.84 33.26 30.53
CA GLU A 588 3.57 32.65 30.14
C GLU A 588 3.53 31.15 30.48
N SER A 589 4.64 30.44 30.36
CA SER A 589 4.71 29.00 30.66
C SER A 589 4.53 28.70 32.15
N HIS A 590 4.86 29.64 33.05
CA HIS A 590 4.62 29.52 34.49
C HIS A 590 3.14 29.46 34.88
N LYS A 591 2.23 29.83 33.97
CA LYS A 591 0.78 29.72 34.18
C LYS A 591 0.25 28.29 34.08
N TYR A 592 1.08 27.34 33.64
CA TYR A 592 0.68 25.97 33.35
C TYR A 592 1.48 24.97 34.18
N SER A 593 0.85 23.86 34.55
CA SER A 593 1.49 22.83 35.39
C SER A 593 2.08 21.68 34.59
N SER A 594 1.71 21.57 33.31
CA SER A 594 2.18 20.50 32.42
C SER A 594 2.43 20.99 30.99
N ARG A 595 3.29 20.27 30.25
CA ARG A 595 3.56 20.59 28.83
C ARG A 595 2.30 20.46 27.96
N SER A 596 1.36 19.60 28.34
CA SER A 596 0.07 19.46 27.66
C SER A 596 -0.83 20.65 27.90
N GLU A 597 -0.95 21.12 29.14
CA GLU A 597 -1.71 22.32 29.48
C GLU A 597 -1.14 23.55 28.79
N PHE A 598 0.19 23.70 28.77
CA PHE A 598 0.83 24.82 28.08
C PHE A 598 0.55 24.80 26.57
N ARG A 599 0.59 23.62 25.94
CA ARG A 599 0.29 23.44 24.52
C ARG A 599 -1.12 23.90 24.16
N TRP A 600 -2.12 23.58 24.98
CA TRP A 600 -3.52 23.89 24.69
C TRP A 600 -3.93 25.28 25.19
N GLY A 601 -3.34 25.75 26.28
CA GLY A 601 -3.61 27.06 26.86
C GLY A 601 -3.01 28.19 26.03
N ASN A 602 -1.78 28.03 25.51
CA ASN A 602 -1.17 29.01 24.64
C ASN A 602 -0.27 28.36 23.57
N PRO A 603 -0.88 27.94 22.44
CA PRO A 603 -0.16 27.25 21.36
C PRO A 603 0.96 28.07 20.73
N GLY A 604 0.83 29.40 20.71
CA GLY A 604 1.82 30.31 20.13
C GLY A 604 3.10 30.36 20.95
N ALA A 605 2.96 30.53 22.27
CA ALA A 605 4.07 30.47 23.22
C ALA A 605 4.73 29.07 23.22
N TYR A 606 3.93 28.00 23.35
CA TYR A 606 4.43 26.63 23.36
C TYR A 606 5.24 26.26 22.11
N ARG A 607 4.78 26.70 20.92
CA ARG A 607 5.48 26.46 19.66
C ARG A 607 6.81 27.20 19.60
N ALA A 608 6.85 28.45 20.04
CA ALA A 608 8.09 29.21 20.13
C ALA A 608 9.11 28.53 21.08
N SER A 609 8.65 27.93 22.19
CA SER A 609 9.50 27.14 23.09
C SER A 609 10.08 25.89 22.43
N ILE A 610 9.35 25.25 21.53
CA ILE A 610 9.83 24.07 20.79
C ILE A 610 10.82 24.48 19.70
N ASP A 611 10.45 25.47 18.88
CA ASP A 611 11.23 25.89 17.72
C ASP A 611 12.60 26.47 18.12
N ASN A 612 12.70 27.07 19.32
CA ASN A 612 13.94 27.63 19.86
C ASN A 612 14.61 26.75 20.94
N GLY A 613 14.08 25.56 21.23
CA GLY A 613 14.65 24.63 22.22
C GLY A 613 14.45 24.99 23.70
N TRP A 614 13.79 26.11 24.03
CA TRP A 614 13.55 26.55 25.41
C TRP A 614 12.63 25.63 26.22
N ILE A 615 11.87 24.75 25.57
CA ILE A 615 10.97 23.82 26.27
C ILE A 615 11.71 22.92 27.28
N GLU A 616 12.99 22.64 27.04
CA GLU A 616 13.80 21.80 27.94
C GLU A 616 14.27 22.55 29.19
N GLU A 617 14.34 23.88 29.14
CA GLU A 617 14.65 24.73 30.29
C GLU A 617 13.43 24.91 31.22
N MET A 618 12.22 24.64 30.72
CA MET A 618 10.95 24.75 31.47
C MET A 618 10.70 23.50 32.34
N THR A 619 11.57 23.28 33.34
CA THR A 619 11.59 22.08 34.19
C THR A 619 10.36 21.91 35.08
N TRP A 620 9.61 22.99 35.35
CA TRP A 620 8.35 22.97 36.12
C TRP A 620 7.17 22.36 35.37
N LEU A 621 7.24 22.27 34.04
CA LEU A 621 6.17 21.68 33.24
C LEU A 621 6.22 20.15 33.29
N LYS A 622 5.31 19.55 34.07
CA LYS A 622 5.17 18.09 34.18
C LYS A 622 4.99 17.46 32.79
N ARG A 623 5.78 16.42 32.50
CA ARG A 623 5.63 15.61 31.28
C ARG A 623 4.47 14.61 31.48
N PRO A 624 3.55 14.44 30.52
CA PRO A 624 2.47 13.46 30.64
C PRO A 624 3.02 12.04 30.81
N LYS A 625 2.53 11.30 31.82
CA LYS A 625 2.91 9.90 32.09
C LYS A 625 2.75 8.97 30.88
N SER A 626 1.86 9.29 29.94
CA SER A 626 1.59 8.49 28.73
C SER A 626 2.59 8.67 27.58
N TYR A 627 3.40 9.73 27.58
CA TYR A 627 4.38 9.96 26.50
C TYR A 627 5.69 9.19 26.73
N ASN A 628 6.06 8.96 28.00
CA ASN A 628 7.36 8.39 28.35
C ASN A 628 7.47 6.86 28.25
N TYR A 629 6.38 6.11 28.06
CA TYR A 629 6.47 4.64 28.08
C TYR A 629 6.42 3.94 26.72
N LYS A 630 5.94 4.59 25.65
CA LYS A 630 5.73 3.85 24.39
C LYS A 630 6.95 3.81 23.48
N TRP A 631 7.68 4.92 23.31
CA TRP A 631 8.77 5.03 22.33
C TRP A 631 10.04 5.70 22.89
N SER A 632 10.52 5.21 24.03
CA SER A 632 11.91 5.44 24.45
C SER A 632 12.90 4.77 23.47
N ARG A 633 14.18 5.15 23.52
CA ARG A 633 15.23 4.50 22.69
C ARG A 633 15.22 2.98 22.91
N GLU A 634 15.26 2.53 24.15
CA GLU A 634 15.13 1.11 24.53
C GLU A 634 13.89 0.45 23.94
N ASN A 635 12.71 1.05 24.08
CA ASN A 635 11.46 0.42 23.62
C ASN A 635 11.37 0.40 22.09
N VAL A 636 11.91 1.40 21.41
CA VAL A 636 12.03 1.43 19.95
C VAL A 636 13.03 0.38 19.46
N PHE A 637 14.11 0.13 20.19
CA PHE A 637 15.08 -0.93 19.90
C PHE A 637 14.47 -2.31 20.12
N ILE A 638 13.82 -2.56 21.26
CA ILE A 638 13.11 -3.81 21.56
C ILE A 638 12.03 -4.09 20.52
N GLU A 639 11.22 -3.08 20.18
CA GLU A 639 10.19 -3.21 19.16
C GLU A 639 10.78 -3.52 17.79
N SER A 640 11.90 -2.89 17.42
CA SER A 640 12.55 -3.14 16.14
C SER A 640 13.10 -4.58 16.00
N HIS A 641 13.47 -5.24 17.11
CA HIS A 641 13.96 -6.63 17.10
C HIS A 641 12.90 -7.66 16.68
N LYS A 642 11.60 -7.28 16.76
CA LYS A 642 10.47 -8.09 16.29
C LYS A 642 10.40 -8.19 14.76
N TYR A 643 11.15 -7.37 14.04
CA TYR A 643 11.09 -7.28 12.59
C TYR A 643 12.41 -7.72 11.95
N GLU A 644 12.33 -8.29 10.75
CA GLU A 644 13.49 -8.90 10.07
C GLU A 644 14.27 -7.92 9.18
N SER A 645 13.66 -6.78 8.84
CA SER A 645 14.28 -5.75 8.01
C SER A 645 13.73 -4.38 8.34
N ARG A 646 14.47 -3.33 7.96
CA ARG A 646 13.98 -1.93 8.05
C ARG A 646 12.64 -1.74 7.32
N GLY A 647 12.41 -2.46 6.22
CA GLY A 647 11.14 -2.42 5.47
C GLY A 647 9.98 -3.07 6.22
N ALA A 648 10.23 -4.21 6.87
CA ALA A 648 9.26 -4.89 7.72
C ALA A 648 8.95 -4.07 8.98
N PHE A 649 9.97 -3.46 9.60
CA PHE A 649 9.81 -2.56 10.73
C PHE A 649 8.95 -1.33 10.38
N LYS A 650 9.16 -0.72 9.20
CA LYS A 650 8.35 0.39 8.71
C LYS A 650 6.87 0.04 8.52
N LYS A 651 6.58 -1.18 8.06
CA LYS A 651 5.20 -1.64 7.82
C LYS A 651 4.51 -2.10 9.11
N GLY A 652 5.23 -2.81 9.97
CA GLY A 652 4.68 -3.42 11.19
C GLY A 652 4.58 -2.46 12.38
N SER A 653 5.52 -1.52 12.52
CA SER A 653 5.49 -0.51 13.59
C SER A 653 5.88 0.87 13.05
N PRO A 654 5.02 1.50 12.21
CA PRO A 654 5.34 2.76 11.52
C PRO A 654 5.61 3.93 12.47
N ALA A 655 5.03 3.92 13.67
CA ALA A 655 5.26 4.94 14.68
C ALA A 655 6.68 4.84 15.27
N ALA A 656 7.10 3.64 15.69
CA ALA A 656 8.45 3.38 16.18
C ALA A 656 9.53 3.67 15.13
N TYR A 657 9.28 3.23 13.88
CA TYR A 657 10.17 3.49 12.75
C TYR A 657 10.36 4.98 12.51
N ARG A 658 9.30 5.79 12.60
CA ARG A 658 9.38 7.25 12.42
C ARG A 658 10.21 7.91 13.52
N VAL A 659 10.04 7.48 14.77
CA VAL A 659 10.84 7.97 15.90
C VAL A 659 12.31 7.60 15.72
N ALA A 660 12.61 6.36 15.32
CA ALA A 660 13.97 5.91 15.03
C ALA A 660 14.61 6.68 13.86
N LEU A 661 13.83 7.08 12.86
CA LEU A 661 14.31 7.88 11.72
C LEU A 661 14.61 9.33 12.14
N GLN A 662 13.69 9.98 12.87
CA GLN A 662 13.82 11.37 13.30
C GLN A 662 15.01 11.59 14.24
N ASN A 663 15.34 10.59 15.06
CA ASN A 663 16.46 10.64 16.00
C ASN A 663 17.75 9.99 15.48
N GLY A 664 17.80 9.57 14.21
CA GLY A 664 18.99 8.95 13.60
C GLY A 664 19.34 7.53 14.08
N TRP A 665 18.50 6.90 14.90
CA TRP A 665 18.76 5.61 15.51
C TRP A 665 18.74 4.41 14.55
N LEU A 666 18.12 4.55 13.37
CA LEU A 666 18.08 3.47 12.37
C LEU A 666 19.46 2.99 11.94
N ALA A 667 20.47 3.86 11.96
CA ALA A 667 21.85 3.53 11.63
C ALA A 667 22.46 2.54 12.64
N LEU A 668 22.09 2.67 13.92
CA LEU A 668 22.56 1.82 15.02
C LEU A 668 21.87 0.45 15.07
N MET A 669 20.76 0.27 14.32
CA MET A 669 19.99 -0.97 14.29
C MET A 669 20.54 -1.99 13.27
N VAL A 670 21.79 -2.39 13.45
CA VAL A 670 22.55 -3.21 12.48
C VAL A 670 21.96 -4.62 12.30
N TRP A 671 21.26 -5.17 13.30
CA TRP A 671 20.60 -6.48 13.22
C TRP A 671 19.51 -6.56 12.14
N LEU A 672 18.86 -5.44 11.82
CA LEU A 672 17.87 -5.35 10.73
C LEU A 672 18.51 -5.48 9.34
N PHE A 673 19.83 -5.40 9.26
CA PHE A 673 20.63 -5.65 8.06
C PHE A 673 21.19 -7.09 8.06
N MET A 674 21.71 -7.55 9.20
CA MET A 674 22.26 -8.90 9.41
C MET A 674 21.23 -10.02 9.20
N LYS A 675 20.00 -9.88 9.72
CA LYS A 675 18.95 -10.92 9.57
C LYS A 675 18.54 -11.17 8.11
N LYS A 676 18.60 -10.14 7.25
CA LYS A 676 18.29 -10.28 5.82
C LYS A 676 19.36 -11.09 5.07
N ILE A 677 20.64 -10.92 5.44
CA ILE A 677 21.77 -11.68 4.86
C ILE A 677 21.72 -13.13 5.36
N ALA A 678 21.48 -13.33 6.66
CA ALA A 678 21.32 -14.65 7.26
C ALA A 678 20.14 -15.44 6.66
N ASN A 679 18.98 -14.83 6.46
CA ASN A 679 17.81 -15.50 5.87
C ASN A 679 17.98 -15.82 4.38
N LYS A 680 18.71 -15.00 3.60
CA LYS A 680 19.02 -15.29 2.19
C LYS A 680 20.08 -16.42 2.08
N LEU A 681 21.01 -16.50 3.03
CA LEU A 681 21.96 -17.63 3.17
C LEU A 681 21.26 -18.92 3.62
N ILE A 682 20.29 -18.87 4.53
CA ILE A 682 19.50 -20.02 4.97
C ILE A 682 18.68 -20.61 3.81
N LEU A 683 18.11 -19.77 2.94
CA LEU A 683 17.40 -20.23 1.74
C LEU A 683 18.33 -20.90 0.71
N ILE A 684 19.60 -20.49 0.63
CA ILE A 684 20.62 -21.16 -0.20
C ILE A 684 21.09 -22.48 0.45
N ILE A 685 21.11 -22.57 1.78
CA ILE A 685 21.46 -23.78 2.56
C ILE A 685 20.38 -24.87 2.45
N MET A 686 19.12 -24.49 2.21
CA MET A 686 18.00 -25.42 2.15
C MET A 686 17.86 -26.14 0.80
N ASP A 687 18.68 -25.81 -0.20
CA ASP A 687 18.70 -26.52 -1.47
C ASP A 687 20.09 -27.13 -1.76
N THR A 688 20.12 -28.46 -1.90
CA THR A 688 21.20 -29.36 -2.33
C THR A 688 22.11 -30.05 -1.28
N THR A 689 22.19 -31.37 -1.45
CA THR A 689 22.75 -32.45 -0.62
C THR A 689 24.28 -32.61 -0.68
N ASN A 690 25.05 -31.53 -0.91
CA ASN A 690 26.49 -31.65 -1.15
C ASN A 690 27.34 -31.22 0.07
N GLU A 691 27.94 -32.20 0.73
CA GLU A 691 28.78 -32.06 1.95
C GLU A 691 29.99 -31.14 1.76
N PHE A 692 30.50 -31.04 0.52
CA PHE A 692 31.59 -30.14 0.16
C PHE A 692 31.17 -28.65 0.19
N ILE A 693 29.89 -28.36 -0.13
CA ILE A 693 29.33 -27.00 -0.06
C ILE A 693 29.10 -26.60 1.40
N LYS A 694 28.71 -27.54 2.27
CA LYS A 694 28.59 -27.30 3.72
C LYS A 694 29.92 -26.89 4.35
N THR A 695 31.01 -27.57 4.02
CA THR A 695 32.35 -27.23 4.56
C THR A 695 32.81 -25.84 4.10
N ARG A 696 32.51 -25.47 2.84
CA ARG A 696 32.83 -24.15 2.28
C ARG A 696 32.02 -23.00 2.90
N VAL A 697 30.73 -23.21 3.16
CA VAL A 697 29.87 -22.24 3.86
C VAL A 697 30.29 -22.09 5.33
N ARG A 698 30.74 -23.17 5.96
CA ARG A 698 31.29 -23.16 7.33
C ARG A 698 32.55 -22.31 7.41
N PHE A 699 33.45 -22.43 6.43
CA PHE A 699 34.68 -21.65 6.35
C PHE A 699 34.42 -20.14 6.10
N PHE A 700 33.50 -19.81 5.19
CA PHE A 700 33.07 -18.41 4.99
C PHE A 700 32.41 -17.79 6.21
N ARG A 701 31.69 -18.59 7.01
CA ARG A 701 31.08 -18.16 8.27
C ARG A 701 32.14 -17.89 9.34
N ILE A 702 33.23 -18.66 9.37
CA ILE A 702 34.36 -18.43 10.27
C ILE A 702 35.06 -17.11 9.93
N LEU A 703 35.33 -16.83 8.65
CA LEU A 703 35.96 -15.58 8.21
C LEU A 703 35.10 -14.34 8.52
N LEU A 704 33.78 -14.42 8.27
CA LEU A 704 32.85 -13.32 8.58
C LEU A 704 32.67 -13.11 10.09
N ASN A 705 32.58 -14.18 10.88
CA ASN A 705 32.46 -14.08 12.34
C ASN A 705 33.76 -13.62 13.01
N ALA A 706 34.92 -13.91 12.42
CA ALA A 706 36.21 -13.39 12.84
C ALA A 706 36.48 -11.95 12.37
N GLY A 707 35.50 -11.29 11.73
CA GLY A 707 35.54 -9.87 11.40
C GLY A 707 36.40 -9.51 10.19
N PHE A 708 36.51 -10.40 9.19
CA PHE A 708 37.16 -10.16 7.90
C PHE A 708 36.16 -9.59 6.87
N GLU A 709 35.60 -8.41 7.14
CA GLU A 709 34.60 -7.76 6.27
C GLU A 709 35.23 -7.13 5.01
N ASP A 710 36.53 -6.82 5.06
CA ASP A 710 37.23 -5.95 4.09
C ASP A 710 37.53 -6.68 2.77
N ILE A 711 37.88 -7.96 2.85
CA ILE A 711 38.07 -8.86 1.70
C ILE A 711 36.78 -8.92 0.87
N THR A 712 35.60 -8.79 1.49
CA THR A 712 34.33 -8.77 0.76
C THR A 712 33.93 -7.40 0.22
N ARG A 713 34.52 -6.32 0.73
CA ARG A 713 34.28 -4.93 0.28
C ARG A 713 35.18 -4.52 -0.88
N GLU A 714 36.46 -4.90 -0.86
CA GLU A 714 37.43 -4.45 -1.87
C GLU A 714 37.17 -5.02 -3.28
N PHE A 715 36.49 -6.15 -3.42
CA PHE A 715 36.25 -6.70 -4.75
C PHE A 715 35.30 -5.84 -5.62
N HIS A 716 34.42 -4.99 -5.05
CA HIS A 716 33.30 -4.45 -5.83
C HIS A 716 32.70 -3.11 -5.33
N SER A 717 33.36 -1.97 -5.54
CA SER A 717 32.68 -0.67 -5.46
C SER A 717 31.96 -0.26 -6.75
N ASP A 718 32.38 -0.71 -7.94
CA ASP A 718 32.12 0.08 -9.16
C ASP A 718 31.17 -0.52 -10.22
N TYR A 719 30.81 -1.81 -10.19
CA TYR A 719 29.97 -2.39 -11.25
C TYR A 719 28.76 -3.15 -10.69
N ARG A 720 27.55 -2.59 -10.87
CA ARG A 720 26.27 -3.19 -10.47
C ARG A 720 25.85 -4.30 -11.45
N TYR A 721 26.15 -5.56 -11.14
CA TYR A 721 25.76 -6.73 -11.93
C TYR A 721 24.40 -7.33 -11.50
N SER A 722 23.76 -8.08 -12.41
CA SER A 722 22.47 -8.77 -12.18
C SER A 722 22.63 -10.14 -11.51
N GLU A 723 21.55 -10.67 -10.91
CA GLU A 723 21.54 -11.98 -10.21
C GLU A 723 21.99 -13.15 -11.10
N GLU A 724 21.85 -13.04 -12.43
CA GLU A 724 22.25 -14.05 -13.41
C GLU A 724 23.77 -14.06 -13.68
N MET A 725 24.42 -12.88 -13.63
CA MET A 725 25.88 -12.78 -13.74
C MET A 725 26.60 -13.25 -12.48
N LEU A 726 25.99 -13.08 -11.30
CA LEU A 726 26.51 -13.60 -10.04
C LEU A 726 26.50 -15.15 -10.00
N ALA A 727 25.55 -15.80 -10.68
CA ALA A 727 25.48 -17.25 -10.80
C ALA A 727 26.61 -17.85 -11.66
N ASN A 728 27.05 -17.13 -12.72
CA ASN A 728 28.21 -17.53 -13.53
C ASN A 728 29.55 -17.40 -12.79
N TYR A 729 29.62 -16.58 -11.73
CA TYR A 729 30.82 -16.35 -10.93
C TYR A 729 31.23 -17.57 -10.07
N ASP A 730 30.28 -18.46 -9.75
CA ASP A 730 30.52 -19.77 -9.11
C ASP A 730 31.46 -20.65 -9.95
N ILE A 731 31.42 -20.52 -11.29
CA ILE A 731 32.26 -21.29 -12.23
C ILE A 731 33.71 -20.79 -12.22
N LEU A 732 33.93 -19.47 -12.10
CA LEU A 732 35.26 -18.86 -11.98
C LEU A 732 35.92 -19.21 -10.64
N MET A 733 35.15 -19.19 -9.56
CA MET A 733 35.60 -19.58 -8.21
C MET A 733 35.93 -21.08 -8.14
N LYS A 734 35.15 -21.94 -8.82
CA LYS A 734 35.47 -23.37 -8.99
C LYS A 734 36.80 -23.61 -9.71
N ARG A 735 37.16 -22.78 -10.72
CA ARG A 735 38.45 -22.85 -11.43
C ARG A 735 39.63 -22.42 -10.56
N ALA A 736 39.48 -21.36 -9.76
CA ALA A 736 40.53 -20.82 -8.92
C ALA A 736 40.95 -21.77 -7.77
N PHE A 737 39.97 -22.39 -7.09
CA PHE A 737 40.24 -23.34 -6.00
C PHE A 737 40.76 -24.70 -6.48
N LYS A 738 40.47 -25.11 -7.73
CA LYS A 738 40.97 -26.37 -8.30
C LYS A 738 42.47 -26.33 -8.64
N LYS A 739 43.06 -25.14 -8.78
CA LYS A 739 44.50 -24.93 -9.09
C LYS A 739 45.38 -24.55 -7.87
N GLY A 740 44.82 -24.56 -6.65
CA GLY A 740 45.49 -24.48 -5.35
C GLY A 740 46.92 -23.94 -5.30
N THR A 741 47.12 -22.64 -5.56
CA THR A 741 48.38 -21.94 -5.32
C THR A 741 48.05 -20.60 -4.70
N TYR A 742 48.34 -20.48 -3.40
CA TYR A 742 48.30 -19.23 -2.64
C TYR A 742 49.74 -18.86 -2.33
N ILE A 743 50.20 -17.76 -2.90
CA ILE A 743 51.58 -17.28 -2.73
C ILE A 743 51.46 -15.83 -2.28
N ILE A 744 52.18 -15.46 -1.21
CA ILE A 744 52.46 -14.08 -0.83
C ILE A 744 53.97 -13.92 -0.84
N ASN A 745 54.48 -13.19 -1.83
CA ASN A 745 55.89 -12.86 -1.95
C ASN A 745 56.11 -11.39 -1.56
N CYS A 746 56.85 -11.16 -0.47
CA CYS A 746 57.15 -9.85 0.11
C CYS A 746 58.61 -9.40 -0.13
N ASP A 747 59.25 -9.78 -1.23
CA ASP A 747 60.66 -9.41 -1.49
C ASP A 747 60.87 -8.03 -2.15
N TYR A 748 59.83 -7.38 -2.71
CA TYR A 748 60.01 -6.20 -3.59
C TYR A 748 58.92 -5.12 -3.47
N ASP A 749 58.87 -4.39 -2.35
CA ASP A 749 57.99 -3.22 -2.10
C ASP A 749 56.47 -3.43 -2.26
N ALA A 750 56.04 -4.66 -2.48
CA ALA A 750 54.65 -5.05 -2.64
C ALA A 750 54.47 -6.55 -2.41
N ALA A 751 53.29 -6.94 -1.93
CA ALA A 751 52.88 -8.32 -1.76
C ALA A 751 52.03 -8.77 -2.95
N ASN A 752 52.49 -9.80 -3.67
CA ASN A 752 51.68 -10.41 -4.72
C ASN A 752 50.84 -11.54 -4.13
N ILE A 753 49.51 -11.41 -4.17
CA ILE A 753 48.57 -12.47 -3.84
C ILE A 753 48.12 -13.13 -5.13
N SER A 754 48.41 -14.42 -5.27
CA SER A 754 47.92 -15.24 -6.38
C SER A 754 46.87 -16.21 -5.88
N ILE A 755 45.74 -16.30 -6.57
CA ILE A 755 44.65 -17.26 -6.32
C ILE A 755 44.29 -17.92 -7.66
N GLY A 756 44.93 -19.06 -7.95
CA GLY A 756 44.80 -19.70 -9.26
C GLY A 756 45.40 -18.82 -10.38
N GLU A 757 44.61 -18.48 -11.40
CA GLU A 757 45.06 -17.59 -12.50
C GLU A 757 44.97 -16.10 -12.17
N PHE A 758 44.30 -15.75 -11.06
CA PHE A 758 44.16 -14.37 -10.62
C PHE A 758 45.40 -13.95 -9.81
N ARG A 759 46.07 -12.87 -10.25
CA ARG A 759 47.19 -12.26 -9.53
C ARG A 759 46.83 -10.82 -9.17
N HIS A 760 46.88 -10.49 -7.90
CA HIS A 760 46.66 -9.14 -7.40
C HIS A 760 47.85 -8.68 -6.58
N LYS A 761 48.37 -7.50 -6.91
CA LYS A 761 49.53 -6.90 -6.25
C LYS A 761 49.03 -5.88 -5.23
N LEU A 762 49.17 -6.20 -3.96
CA LEU A 762 48.86 -5.30 -2.85
C LEU A 762 50.11 -4.54 -2.42
N GLY A 763 49.97 -3.25 -2.15
CA GLY A 763 51.03 -2.47 -1.49
C GLY A 763 51.14 -2.84 -0.01
N TYR A 764 52.31 -2.62 0.61
CA TYR A 764 52.53 -2.97 2.02
C TYR A 764 51.57 -2.31 3.01
N SER A 765 51.09 -1.10 2.70
CA SER A 765 50.09 -0.41 3.51
C SER A 765 48.71 -1.09 3.53
N GLN A 766 48.48 -2.04 2.62
CA GLN A 766 47.21 -2.77 2.48
C GLN A 766 47.30 -4.20 3.06
N LEU A 767 48.48 -4.64 3.48
CA LEU A 767 48.63 -5.90 4.22
C LEU A 767 48.15 -5.70 5.66
N THR A 768 47.21 -6.53 6.08
CA THR A 768 46.65 -6.50 7.44
C THR A 768 47.12 -7.70 8.25
N ASP A 769 47.28 -7.53 9.55
CA ASP A 769 47.71 -8.58 10.49
C ASP A 769 46.79 -9.82 10.42
N LYS A 770 45.50 -9.57 10.16
CA LYS A 770 44.47 -10.58 9.92
C LYS A 770 44.76 -11.44 8.68
N LEU A 771 45.21 -10.82 7.58
CA LEU A 771 45.55 -11.52 6.34
C LEU A 771 46.80 -12.38 6.52
N ILE A 772 47.79 -11.86 7.28
CA ILE A 772 49.02 -12.60 7.64
C ILE A 772 48.67 -13.81 8.54
N ALA A 773 47.79 -13.63 9.54
CA ALA A 773 47.29 -14.70 10.41
C ALA A 773 46.63 -15.85 9.63
N LEU A 774 45.75 -15.49 8.68
CA LEU A 774 45.05 -16.46 7.84
C LEU A 774 46.02 -17.28 6.98
N VAL A 775 47.08 -16.65 6.48
CA VAL A 775 48.10 -17.31 5.65
C VAL A 775 48.96 -18.26 6.49
N ILE A 776 49.34 -17.87 7.71
CA ILE A 776 50.05 -18.73 8.67
C ILE A 776 49.21 -19.97 9.01
N PHE A 777 47.92 -19.77 9.33
CA PHE A 777 46.99 -20.87 9.59
C PHE A 777 46.88 -21.83 8.41
N LEU A 778 46.67 -21.31 7.19
CA LEU A 778 46.54 -22.13 5.98
C LEU A 778 47.83 -22.86 5.62
N ALA A 779 49.00 -22.26 5.86
CA ALA A 779 50.30 -22.90 5.67
C ALA A 779 50.54 -24.03 6.68
N GLY A 780 50.00 -23.92 7.90
CA GLY A 780 50.07 -24.94 8.96
C GLY A 780 49.25 -26.22 8.68
N LEU A 781 48.30 -26.19 7.72
CA LEU A 781 47.44 -27.34 7.39
C LEU A 781 48.15 -28.46 6.59
N LYS A 782 49.46 -28.33 6.33
CA LYS A 782 50.36 -29.33 5.72
C LYS A 782 49.85 -29.98 4.41
N ASN A 783 49.34 -29.17 3.49
CA ASN A 783 48.98 -29.61 2.13
C ASN A 783 50.19 -29.40 1.19
N GLU A 784 50.56 -30.41 0.39
CA GLU A 784 51.80 -30.44 -0.43
C GLU A 784 51.96 -29.28 -1.44
N ASN A 785 50.89 -28.54 -1.74
CA ASN A 785 50.86 -27.51 -2.80
C ASN A 785 51.08 -26.06 -2.30
N SER A 786 51.16 -25.82 -1.00
CA SER A 786 51.39 -24.48 -0.42
C SER A 786 52.88 -24.23 -0.23
N ARG A 787 53.61 -23.89 -1.31
CA ARG A 787 55.03 -23.53 -1.24
C ARG A 787 55.26 -22.11 -1.79
N TYR A 788 55.37 -21.09 -0.92
CA TYR A 788 56.60 -20.28 -0.71
C TYR A 788 56.41 -19.05 0.21
N LYS A 789 57.58 -18.57 0.69
CA LYS A 789 57.92 -17.60 1.76
C LYS A 789 57.49 -18.00 3.18
N PHE A 790 56.20 -17.95 3.50
CA PHE A 790 55.72 -18.21 4.87
C PHE A 790 55.84 -19.69 5.29
N GLY A 791 55.67 -20.61 4.33
CA GLY A 791 55.83 -22.04 4.58
C GLY A 791 57.26 -22.47 4.93
N ARG A 792 58.31 -21.70 4.54
CA ARG A 792 59.70 -22.02 4.91
C ARG A 792 59.97 -21.77 6.40
N TYR A 793 59.46 -20.68 6.97
CA TYR A 793 59.71 -20.31 8.37
C TYR A 793 59.04 -21.31 9.34
N ILE A 794 57.84 -21.80 9.00
CA ILE A 794 57.12 -22.83 9.77
C ILE A 794 57.84 -24.19 9.75
N THR A 795 58.63 -24.49 8.71
CA THR A 795 59.40 -25.75 8.64
C THR A 795 60.71 -25.69 9.42
N VAL A 796 61.18 -24.50 9.81
CA VAL A 796 62.46 -24.28 10.50
C VAL A 796 62.25 -23.96 11.98
N ASP A 797 61.17 -23.25 12.34
CA ASP A 797 60.85 -22.90 13.73
C ASP A 797 59.54 -23.49 14.24
N LYS A 798 59.53 -23.89 15.51
CA LYS A 798 58.38 -24.57 16.14
C LYS A 798 57.43 -23.64 16.90
N ASP A 799 57.78 -22.37 17.10
CA ASP A 799 56.92 -21.38 17.77
C ASP A 799 56.34 -20.36 16.77
N MET A 800 55.01 -20.18 16.79
CA MET A 800 54.29 -19.31 15.85
C MET A 800 54.56 -17.82 16.10
N VAL A 801 55.04 -17.46 17.29
CA VAL A 801 55.44 -16.08 17.64
C VAL A 801 56.75 -15.71 16.91
N ASP A 802 57.71 -16.63 16.88
CA ASP A 802 59.01 -16.42 16.21
C ASP A 802 58.85 -16.32 14.70
N VAL A 803 57.94 -17.10 14.11
CA VAL A 803 57.61 -17.01 12.67
C VAL A 803 57.03 -15.63 12.30
N TYR A 804 56.24 -15.01 13.18
CA TYR A 804 55.73 -13.65 12.95
C TYR A 804 56.82 -12.59 13.09
N ASP A 805 57.71 -12.73 14.06
CA ASP A 805 58.84 -11.81 14.27
C ASP A 805 59.85 -11.86 13.14
N GLU A 806 60.19 -13.05 12.67
CA GLU A 806 61.06 -13.27 11.50
C GLU A 806 60.42 -12.67 10.23
N VAL A 807 59.09 -12.80 10.09
CA VAL A 807 58.32 -12.16 9.02
C VAL A 807 58.45 -10.65 9.13
N MET A 808 58.13 -10.04 10.27
CA MET A 808 58.09 -8.59 10.41
C MET A 808 59.48 -7.92 10.42
N THR A 809 60.54 -8.65 10.80
CA THR A 809 61.93 -8.19 10.72
C THR A 809 62.53 -8.31 9.32
N SER A 810 62.06 -9.25 8.50
CA SER A 810 62.45 -9.36 7.08
C SER A 810 61.88 -8.24 6.18
N TYR A 811 60.92 -7.44 6.69
CA TYR A 811 60.45 -6.23 6.01
C TYR A 811 61.48 -5.11 6.17
N PRO A 812 61.99 -4.49 5.09
CA PRO A 812 62.97 -3.43 5.18
C PRO A 812 62.31 -2.10 5.61
N TYR A 813 61.91 -1.98 6.88
CA TYR A 813 61.51 -0.69 7.42
C TYR A 813 62.76 0.11 7.79
N ARG A 814 63.28 0.94 6.87
CA ARG A 814 64.25 1.97 7.26
C ARG A 814 63.53 3.00 8.13
N ASN A 815 63.92 3.07 9.42
CA ASN A 815 63.37 3.99 10.43
C ASN A 815 61.84 3.96 10.57
N PRO A 816 61.26 2.86 11.09
CA PRO A 816 59.81 2.74 11.26
C PRO A 816 59.29 3.80 12.24
N THR A 817 58.22 4.48 11.85
CA THR A 817 57.55 5.50 12.66
C THR A 817 57.07 4.91 14.00
N LYS A 818 56.96 5.73 15.05
CA LYS A 818 56.48 5.28 16.38
C LYS A 818 55.15 4.55 16.31
N ARG A 819 54.25 4.99 15.41
CA ARG A 819 52.95 4.35 15.17
C ARG A 819 53.09 2.98 14.51
N CYS A 820 54.02 2.82 13.57
CA CYS A 820 54.33 1.53 12.95
C CYS A 820 54.89 0.55 13.98
N LYS A 821 55.82 0.98 14.85
CA LYS A 821 56.31 0.14 15.96
C LYS A 821 55.19 -0.27 16.92
N GLN A 822 54.28 0.65 17.26
CA GLN A 822 53.12 0.37 18.10
C GLN A 822 52.17 -0.64 17.46
N SER A 823 51.89 -0.53 16.15
CA SER A 823 51.04 -1.47 15.43
C SER A 823 51.66 -2.85 15.31
N ILE A 824 52.98 -2.95 15.13
CA ILE A 824 53.70 -4.24 15.15
C ILE A 824 53.54 -4.90 16.53
N GLU A 825 53.69 -4.14 17.62
CA GLU A 825 53.54 -4.65 18.98
C GLU A 825 52.09 -5.03 19.33
N ASP A 826 51.11 -4.22 18.91
CA ASP A 826 49.69 -4.53 19.07
C ASP A 826 49.31 -5.80 18.31
N ALA A 827 49.87 -5.99 17.11
CA ALA A 827 49.67 -7.18 16.30
C ALA A 827 50.32 -8.43 16.91
N ARG A 828 51.51 -8.32 17.51
CA ARG A 828 52.14 -9.41 18.29
C ARG A 828 51.24 -9.95 19.39
N ILE A 829 50.52 -9.07 20.07
CA ILE A 829 49.60 -9.46 21.16
C ILE A 829 48.30 -10.07 20.61
N GLN A 830 47.80 -9.54 19.50
CA GLN A 830 46.51 -9.95 18.93
C GLN A 830 46.60 -11.23 18.10
N LEU A 831 47.72 -11.46 17.41
CA LEU A 831 47.86 -12.55 16.46
C LEU A 831 47.72 -13.94 17.10
N PRO A 832 48.37 -14.27 18.23
CA PRO A 832 48.17 -15.56 18.90
C PRO A 832 46.71 -15.78 19.32
N ARG A 833 46.03 -14.72 19.78
CA ARG A 833 44.61 -14.80 20.18
C ARG A 833 43.68 -15.04 18.98
N ILE A 834 44.00 -14.45 17.83
CA ILE A 834 43.27 -14.67 16.59
C ILE A 834 43.49 -16.10 16.11
N LEU A 835 44.72 -16.60 16.14
CA LEU A 835 45.06 -17.98 15.77
C LEU A 835 44.43 -19.00 16.72
N ASP A 836 44.49 -18.79 18.04
CA ASP A 836 43.81 -19.62 19.05
C ASP A 836 42.30 -19.64 18.81
N SER A 837 41.70 -18.48 18.52
CA SER A 837 40.28 -18.40 18.22
C SER A 837 39.93 -19.20 16.96
N ILE A 838 40.76 -19.15 15.92
CA ILE A 838 40.55 -19.93 14.69
C ILE A 838 40.70 -21.44 14.97
N MET A 839 41.70 -21.84 15.77
CA MET A 839 41.95 -23.23 16.14
C MET A 839 40.88 -23.82 17.06
N GLN A 840 40.22 -23.02 17.91
CA GLN A 840 39.10 -23.48 18.74
C GLN A 840 37.82 -23.83 17.94
N PHE A 841 37.75 -23.43 16.66
CA PHE A 841 36.61 -23.74 15.77
C PHE A 841 36.90 -24.84 14.74
N SER A 842 38.15 -25.29 14.60
CA SER A 842 38.52 -26.49 13.83
C SER A 842 38.30 -27.74 14.67
#